data_AF-A0A517N980-F1
#
_entry.id   AF-A0A517N980-F1
#
_cell.length_a   1.000
_cell.length_b   1.000
_cell.length_c   1.000
_cell.angle_alpha   90.00
_cell.angle_beta   90.00
_cell.angle_gamma   90.00
#
_symmetry.space_group_name_H-M   'P 1'
#
loop_
_entity.id
_entity.type
_entity.pdbx_description
1 polymer ?
#
loop_
_entity_poly.entity_id
_entity_poly.type
_entity_poly.pdbx_seq_one_letter_code
_entity_poly.pdbx_strand_id
1 'polypeptide(L)'
;MWGSGNRYYGFLHSSAGVHRLFSKNDSKTMKRIIPGPLARRIVSSAALTCLLISIALTARADDGALTGVRHRVLVSSDIGGTDPDDVQSMVHLLVYADCIDIEGLVSSPYGPGRKRDILNVIDAYAKDFPQLHSHDGTYPTPDTLRGICKQGAIDTPDASGVGQPTEGSQWIVQRARADDPRPLHVLVWGGIEDLAQALHDAPDILPKLRVYFIGGPNKKWCVDAYNYVEQNHPKLWIIEANATYRGWFVGGKQQGEWRNKGFVAKHIAGHGHLGKVFVDAKADIKMGDTPSVARLLNGVSDDPTKPGWGGKYVPIWDGRKTIFDRLTTASDTVEVFGVTEFRLPRPDGFTSNHTAQMVFNRGRPTAAAAIEGDTLRFRFAPRDAKVWSYVVESDCKELDGKSGKVTAIAPPPSRTRSVSKVHPHWWIDDPDPAMAESVHPGAKTVNRWRQDFLRDFADRMDRCMAAVVPDATVQTNKPRPNSVVARVPLSGVHWTDGFWQQRYSTCRDKLVPAMWEIMKGTKYKPYLEHFRIAAGLAEGQYHGAQFNDGDFYKWIEAACAIQAVDPDPARDKQLDEIIAVIGKAQRADGYLHTPVLVAARNGDFNAIPFGDRFNFEMYNMGHLMTTACLHHEVTGKDDLLAIARKAADFLDEAFRNPTPENARHAICPSHYMGIIDLYRTTKEPRYLELAKRLIQMRDLVVDGGDDNQDRIPFTDQNEAVGHAVRATYLYAGIADLYAETGDANLWSALTPIWQNVVEKKMYLTGGCGALFDGASPDGSRNQKSITRIHQAFGRNYQLPNITAHNETCANIGNCLWNWRMFLASGESKYIDVLEQTLYNSVLSGVSLDGTEFFYTNPLRHYDGGPVDLRWSRSRVPFMTAFCCPPNVARTIAATNGYAYGQSTNTVWVNLYGSNTLDTTLEDGSRVRLKQESNYPWDGKVRLTVMQCDSDSAGLKLRIPGWANSATIHVDGVPTGKAAVPGSYATIDQSLRQGMSIDLRIPMPVMLIETHPMVEETRNHVAVKRGPMVYCLESSDLPHGTSMADIRVPADVVLRPRFDADLLQGVTVLEGNLSSRPEGDWKGTLYRQYSPKPVTTVPATFVPYYAWANRQRGEMTVWLPLN
;
A
#
# COMPACT_ATOMS: atom_id res chain seq x y z
N MET A 1 18.69 22.40 -35.28
CA MET A 1 19.55 23.53 -34.89
C MET A 1 18.76 24.44 -33.94
N TRP A 2 19.43 24.96 -32.90
CA TRP A 2 19.39 26.34 -32.38
C TRP A 2 18.09 27.19 -32.51
N GLY A 3 17.54 27.81 -31.45
CA GLY A 3 17.85 27.74 -30.00
C GLY A 3 17.21 28.85 -29.13
N SER A 4 17.15 28.63 -27.79
CA SER A 4 17.12 29.60 -26.65
C SER A 4 16.13 30.80 -26.57
N GLY A 5 15.45 31.02 -25.41
CA GLY A 5 14.82 32.33 -25.09
C GLY A 5 13.89 32.52 -23.86
N ASN A 6 14.45 32.67 -22.64
CA ASN A 6 13.97 33.38 -21.41
C ASN A 6 12.47 33.69 -21.02
N ARG A 7 12.07 33.14 -19.85
CA ARG A 7 11.63 33.77 -18.54
C ARG A 7 10.51 34.85 -18.36
N TYR A 8 9.87 34.77 -17.16
CA TYR A 8 9.05 35.74 -16.38
C TYR A 8 7.58 35.95 -16.85
N TYR A 9 6.54 36.21 -16.02
CA TYR A 9 6.33 36.51 -14.57
C TYR A 9 5.09 35.70 -14.02
N GLY A 10 4.63 35.72 -12.75
CA GLY A 10 5.14 36.27 -11.47
C GLY A 10 4.07 36.93 -10.54
N PHE A 11 4.36 36.97 -9.21
CA PHE A 11 3.81 37.86 -8.15
C PHE A 11 2.44 37.61 -7.43
N LEU A 12 2.44 37.79 -6.08
CA LEU A 12 1.38 38.30 -5.15
C LEU A 12 0.13 37.41 -4.82
N HIS A 13 -0.55 37.47 -3.65
CA HIS A 13 -0.27 37.94 -2.26
C HIS A 13 -1.45 37.59 -1.29
N SER A 14 -1.24 37.53 0.05
CA SER A 14 -2.21 37.86 1.17
C SER A 14 -3.60 37.15 1.27
N SER A 15 -4.34 37.05 2.41
CA SER A 15 -4.11 37.24 3.87
C SER A 15 -5.36 36.89 4.72
N ALA A 16 -5.18 36.45 5.98
CA ALA A 16 -6.14 36.48 7.13
C ALA A 16 -7.47 35.65 7.03
N GLY A 17 -8.14 35.24 8.13
CA GLY A 17 -7.77 35.20 9.56
C GLY A 17 -9.00 35.17 10.52
N VAL A 18 -8.79 34.89 11.84
CA VAL A 18 -9.70 35.25 13.00
C VAL A 18 -11.04 34.46 13.08
N HIS A 19 -11.69 34.00 14.19
CA HIS A 19 -11.55 33.88 15.68
C HIS A 19 -12.69 32.90 16.18
N ARG A 20 -13.03 32.50 17.45
CA ARG A 20 -12.60 32.67 18.88
C ARG A 20 -13.32 31.65 19.81
N LEU A 21 -12.68 31.25 20.95
CA LEU A 21 -13.25 30.89 22.28
C LEU A 21 -14.16 29.61 22.42
N PHE A 22 -14.42 28.99 23.60
CA PHE A 22 -14.31 29.39 25.04
C PHE A 22 -14.01 28.21 26.03
N SER A 23 -13.13 28.42 27.03
CA SER A 23 -13.20 27.99 28.47
C SER A 23 -13.28 26.47 28.87
N LYS A 24 -12.88 25.99 30.08
CA LYS A 24 -12.31 26.59 31.32
C LYS A 24 -11.73 25.53 32.31
N ASN A 25 -11.25 26.01 33.47
CA ASN A 25 -10.89 25.34 34.75
C ASN A 25 -9.49 24.67 34.82
N ASP A 26 -8.78 24.61 35.97
CA ASP A 26 -9.10 25.06 37.37
C ASP A 26 -7.86 25.50 38.20
N SER A 27 -8.06 25.82 39.49
CA SER A 27 -7.11 25.84 40.65
C SER A 27 -6.44 27.15 41.17
N LYS A 28 -7.19 27.87 42.00
CA LYS A 28 -6.88 28.31 43.40
C LYS A 28 -5.46 28.83 43.82
N THR A 29 -5.31 30.15 43.75
CA THR A 29 -4.87 31.14 44.77
C THR A 29 -4.27 30.71 46.14
N MET A 30 -3.14 31.34 46.56
CA MET A 30 -2.83 32.05 47.86
C MET A 30 -1.30 32.12 48.14
N LYS A 31 -0.66 33.14 48.77
CA LYS A 31 -1.08 34.48 49.30
C LYS A 31 0.15 35.40 49.59
N ARG A 32 -0.07 36.74 49.61
CA ARG A 32 0.70 37.82 50.33
C ARG A 32 2.09 38.27 49.77
N ILE A 33 2.54 39.55 49.86
CA ILE A 33 1.88 40.89 50.06
C ILE A 33 2.83 42.06 49.62
N ILE A 34 2.31 43.05 48.85
CA ILE A 34 2.46 44.55 48.84
C ILE A 34 3.84 45.21 49.18
N PRO A 35 4.32 46.34 48.55
CA PRO A 35 3.73 47.31 47.57
C PRO A 35 4.55 47.37 46.22
N GLY A 36 4.59 48.39 45.33
CA GLY A 36 3.90 49.71 45.13
C GLY A 36 4.70 50.97 45.56
N PRO A 37 4.47 52.22 45.02
CA PRO A 37 3.67 52.64 43.85
C PRO A 37 4.33 53.75 42.94
N LEU A 38 3.54 54.33 42.02
CA LEU A 38 3.76 55.57 41.20
C LEU A 38 4.71 55.53 39.97
N ALA A 39 4.60 56.51 39.06
CA ALA A 39 3.77 56.41 37.84
C ALA A 39 3.99 57.59 36.85
N ARG A 40 3.80 57.35 35.54
CA ARG A 40 3.80 58.32 34.39
C ARG A 40 5.20 58.92 34.07
N ARG A 41 5.56 59.30 32.83
CA ARG A 41 4.87 59.32 31.52
C ARG A 41 5.90 59.43 30.34
N ILE A 42 5.43 59.17 29.11
CA ILE A 42 5.91 59.70 27.80
C ILE A 42 7.17 59.07 27.14
N VAL A 43 6.88 58.26 26.10
CA VAL A 43 7.45 58.24 24.72
C VAL A 43 8.91 57.81 24.44
N SER A 44 9.06 57.11 23.30
CA SER A 44 10.27 56.77 22.52
C SER A 44 11.17 55.59 22.96
N SER A 45 11.06 54.52 22.15
CA SER A 45 12.16 53.65 21.67
C SER A 45 12.82 52.62 22.60
N ALA A 46 13.34 51.56 21.96
CA ALA A 46 14.23 50.51 22.51
C ALA A 46 13.70 49.65 23.68
N ALA A 47 12.81 48.69 23.37
CA ALA A 47 12.42 47.62 24.30
C ALA A 47 12.18 46.27 23.61
N LEU A 48 13.20 45.70 22.95
CA LEU A 48 13.12 44.37 22.31
C LEU A 48 14.39 43.52 22.53
N THR A 49 15.03 43.62 23.71
CA THR A 49 16.33 42.94 23.96
C THR A 49 16.57 42.55 25.44
N CYS A 50 15.52 42.27 26.23
CA CYS A 50 15.66 41.87 27.64
C CYS A 50 14.59 40.88 28.16
N LEU A 51 14.15 39.91 27.35
CA LEU A 51 13.22 38.86 27.81
C LEU A 51 13.55 37.43 27.32
N LEU A 52 14.85 37.11 27.17
CA LEU A 52 15.32 35.74 26.85
C LEU A 52 16.56 35.32 27.67
N ILE A 53 16.78 35.89 28.86
CA ILE A 53 17.89 35.52 29.76
C ILE A 53 17.35 35.20 31.16
N SER A 54 16.50 34.17 31.26
CA SER A 54 16.04 33.54 32.52
C SER A 54 15.58 32.07 32.34
N ILE A 55 16.00 31.37 31.27
CA ILE A 55 15.84 29.92 31.14
C ILE A 55 17.19 29.31 30.75
N ALA A 56 18.04 29.12 31.75
CA ALA A 56 19.24 28.31 31.69
C ALA A 56 19.28 27.45 32.96
N LEU A 57 19.73 26.20 32.85
CA LEU A 57 19.73 25.19 33.93
C LEU A 57 18.33 24.76 34.43
N THR A 58 17.38 24.55 33.53
CA THR A 58 16.68 23.25 33.59
C THR A 58 17.62 22.18 33.04
N ALA A 59 17.70 21.03 33.70
CA ALA A 59 18.33 19.87 33.09
C ALA A 59 17.47 19.47 31.87
N ARG A 60 18.06 19.32 30.69
CA ARG A 60 17.36 18.67 29.57
C ARG A 60 16.98 17.26 30.02
N ALA A 61 15.75 16.86 29.71
CA ALA A 61 15.32 15.48 29.80
C ALA A 61 16.11 14.62 28.79
N ASP A 62 15.92 13.30 28.85
CA ASP A 62 16.34 12.37 27.80
C ASP A 62 15.87 12.91 26.43
N ASP A 63 16.79 13.03 25.47
CA ASP A 63 16.51 13.50 24.11
C ASP A 63 16.82 12.42 23.06
N GLY A 64 16.83 11.16 23.48
CA GLY A 64 16.92 10.00 22.59
C GLY A 64 15.71 9.87 21.66
N ALA A 65 15.94 9.32 20.47
CA ALA A 65 14.96 9.20 19.38
C ALA A 65 13.71 8.39 19.74
N LEU A 66 13.80 7.49 20.73
CA LEU A 66 12.65 6.76 21.29
C LEU A 66 11.67 7.68 22.05
N THR A 67 12.06 8.92 22.33
CA THR A 67 11.17 9.98 22.85
C THR A 67 10.53 10.85 21.76
N GLY A 68 10.82 10.56 20.48
CA GLY A 68 10.33 11.30 19.31
C GLY A 68 11.32 12.34 18.73
N VAL A 69 12.55 12.41 19.25
CA VAL A 69 13.57 13.37 18.78
C VAL A 69 14.34 12.82 17.57
N ARG A 70 14.01 13.29 16.36
CA ARG A 70 14.71 12.89 15.13
C ARG A 70 16.10 13.53 15.05
N HIS A 71 17.14 12.73 15.24
CA HIS A 71 18.55 13.13 15.09
C HIS A 71 19.03 12.99 13.64
N ARG A 72 19.84 13.94 13.16
CA ARG A 72 20.48 13.89 11.83
C ARG A 72 21.75 13.06 11.91
N VAL A 73 21.81 11.94 11.18
CA VAL A 73 22.90 10.96 11.31
C VAL A 73 23.59 10.70 9.98
N LEU A 74 24.91 10.82 9.97
CA LEU A 74 25.78 10.33 8.90
C LEU A 74 26.72 9.28 9.50
N VAL A 75 26.80 8.11 8.86
CA VAL A 75 27.71 7.03 9.28
C VAL A 75 28.90 6.97 8.34
N SER A 76 30.10 6.77 8.88
CA SER A 76 31.29 6.33 8.13
C SER A 76 31.82 5.02 8.69
N SER A 77 31.87 3.98 7.87
CA SER A 77 31.92 2.57 8.30
C SER A 77 32.96 1.76 7.51
N ASP A 78 33.64 0.81 8.16
CA ASP A 78 34.56 -0.12 7.50
C ASP A 78 33.91 -1.41 6.98
N ILE A 79 32.58 -1.42 6.81
CA ILE A 79 31.79 -2.55 6.31
C ILE A 79 32.39 -3.26 5.08
N GLY A 80 32.49 -4.58 5.19
CA GLY A 80 33.21 -5.44 4.25
C GLY A 80 34.75 -5.43 4.43
N GLY A 81 35.25 -4.72 5.44
CA GLY A 81 36.66 -4.52 5.77
C GLY A 81 37.27 -5.67 6.56
N THR A 82 37.42 -5.51 7.88
CA THR A 82 38.20 -6.46 8.71
C THR A 82 37.41 -7.32 9.69
N ASP A 83 36.17 -6.91 10.01
CA ASP A 83 35.34 -7.46 11.09
C ASP A 83 33.87 -7.51 10.58
N PRO A 84 33.08 -8.55 10.92
CA PRO A 84 31.69 -8.65 10.43
C PRO A 84 30.68 -7.73 11.13
N ASP A 85 31.09 -6.84 12.04
CA ASP A 85 30.14 -6.13 12.91
C ASP A 85 29.57 -4.82 12.41
N ASP A 86 30.20 -4.10 11.48
CA ASP A 86 29.52 -3.02 10.76
C ASP A 86 28.22 -3.53 10.12
N VAL A 87 28.20 -4.78 9.61
CA VAL A 87 27.01 -5.38 9.00
C VAL A 87 25.89 -5.52 10.03
N GLN A 88 26.22 -5.99 11.24
CA GLN A 88 25.27 -6.11 12.35
C GLN A 88 24.81 -4.73 12.87
N SER A 89 25.73 -3.75 12.93
CA SER A 89 25.43 -2.37 13.33
C SER A 89 24.61 -1.61 12.28
N MET A 90 24.81 -1.90 10.99
CA MET A 90 24.03 -1.35 9.88
C MET A 90 22.62 -1.94 9.87
N VAL A 91 22.46 -3.25 10.07
CA VAL A 91 21.14 -3.87 10.27
C VAL A 91 20.41 -3.22 11.46
N HIS A 92 21.09 -3.01 12.59
CA HIS A 92 20.52 -2.29 13.73
C HIS A 92 20.08 -0.88 13.34
N LEU A 93 20.97 -0.05 12.75
CA LEU A 93 20.62 1.31 12.32
C LEU A 93 19.37 1.35 11.44
N LEU A 94 19.25 0.43 10.48
CA LEU A 94 18.15 0.43 9.51
C LEU A 94 16.79 0.04 10.11
N VAL A 95 16.73 -0.79 11.16
CA VAL A 95 15.45 -1.07 11.86
C VAL A 95 15.00 0.07 12.80
N TYR A 96 15.81 1.12 12.98
CA TYR A 96 15.44 2.38 13.65
C TYR A 96 15.37 3.58 12.69
N ALA A 97 15.37 3.36 11.37
CA ALA A 97 15.34 4.45 10.38
C ALA A 97 13.97 5.20 10.34
N ASP A 98 12.94 4.68 11.01
CA ASP A 98 11.71 5.42 11.36
C ASP A 98 11.98 6.57 12.34
N CYS A 99 12.89 6.44 13.30
CA CYS A 99 13.13 7.46 14.33
C CYS A 99 14.40 8.31 14.13
N ILE A 100 15.25 7.96 13.14
CA ILE A 100 16.52 8.64 12.84
C ILE A 100 16.52 9.20 11.41
N ASP A 101 16.94 10.46 11.24
CA ASP A 101 17.14 11.06 9.92
C ASP A 101 18.52 10.67 9.38
N ILE A 102 18.59 9.53 8.68
CA ILE A 102 19.81 9.08 8.02
C ILE A 102 20.11 9.99 6.82
N GLU A 103 21.19 10.76 6.90
CA GLU A 103 21.61 11.74 5.88
C GLU A 103 22.79 11.27 5.01
N GLY A 104 23.50 10.23 5.41
CA GLY A 104 24.63 9.68 4.65
C GLY A 104 25.13 8.34 5.18
N LEU A 105 25.47 7.44 4.27
CA LEU A 105 26.06 6.13 4.58
C LEU A 105 27.37 5.97 3.80
N VAL A 106 28.48 6.26 4.45
CA VAL A 106 29.82 6.31 3.85
C VAL A 106 30.56 5.00 4.15
N SER A 107 31.11 4.35 3.12
CA SER A 107 32.06 3.24 3.28
C SER A 107 33.48 3.80 3.25
N SER A 108 34.20 3.79 4.36
CA SER A 108 35.58 4.29 4.51
C SER A 108 36.47 3.20 5.14
N PRO A 109 36.75 2.08 4.43
CA PRO A 109 37.14 0.84 5.07
C PRO A 109 38.65 0.55 5.05
N TYR A 110 39.17 0.01 6.15
CA TYR A 110 40.55 -0.49 6.23
C TYR A 110 40.72 -1.86 5.54
N GLY A 111 40.43 -1.94 4.24
CA GLY A 111 40.65 -3.16 3.46
C GLY A 111 39.77 -3.31 2.21
N PRO A 112 39.16 -4.50 1.99
CA PRO A 112 38.49 -4.83 0.72
C PRO A 112 37.03 -4.37 0.61
N GLY A 113 36.40 -3.93 1.72
CA GLY A 113 35.02 -3.42 1.74
C GLY A 113 34.85 -2.19 0.85
N ARG A 114 33.66 -1.95 0.32
CA ARG A 114 33.34 -0.79 -0.54
C ARG A 114 31.89 -0.34 -0.30
N LYS A 115 31.49 0.78 -0.92
CA LYS A 115 30.10 1.27 -1.00
C LYS A 115 29.07 0.18 -1.33
N ARG A 116 29.44 -0.82 -2.16
CA ARG A 116 28.60 -2.00 -2.48
C ARG A 116 28.17 -2.80 -1.25
N ASP A 117 29.00 -2.83 -0.21
CA ASP A 117 28.79 -3.67 0.97
C ASP A 117 27.78 -3.03 1.93
N ILE A 118 27.62 -1.69 1.89
CA ILE A 118 26.43 -0.99 2.40
C ILE A 118 25.20 -1.33 1.54
N LEU A 119 25.34 -1.25 0.21
CA LEU A 119 24.22 -1.55 -0.71
C LEU A 119 23.68 -2.97 -0.53
N ASN A 120 24.53 -3.96 -0.27
CA ASN A 120 24.14 -5.34 0.06
C ASN A 120 23.20 -5.42 1.29
N VAL A 121 23.41 -4.59 2.31
CA VAL A 121 22.51 -4.51 3.48
C VAL A 121 21.22 -3.76 3.13
N ILE A 122 21.30 -2.71 2.31
CA ILE A 122 20.13 -1.99 1.80
C ILE A 122 19.28 -2.88 0.87
N ASP A 123 19.88 -3.84 0.16
CA ASP A 123 19.18 -4.82 -0.68
C ASP A 123 18.51 -5.94 0.15
N ALA A 124 18.89 -6.10 1.41
CA ALA A 124 18.12 -6.88 2.39
C ALA A 124 17.01 -6.03 3.03
N TYR A 125 17.32 -4.80 3.45
CA TYR A 125 16.33 -3.81 3.90
C TYR A 125 15.21 -3.63 2.87
N ALA A 126 15.53 -3.58 1.56
CA ALA A 126 14.54 -3.41 0.49
C ALA A 126 13.49 -4.54 0.41
N LYS A 127 13.79 -5.73 0.96
CA LYS A 127 12.88 -6.88 0.99
C LYS A 127 12.03 -6.92 2.25
N ASP A 128 12.56 -6.38 3.36
CA ASP A 128 11.84 -6.24 4.63
C ASP A 128 11.12 -4.89 4.76
N PHE A 129 11.46 -3.92 3.90
CA PHE A 129 10.92 -2.56 3.85
C PHE A 129 9.39 -2.52 3.80
N PRO A 130 8.67 -3.38 3.05
CA PRO A 130 7.21 -3.41 3.11
C PRO A 130 6.66 -3.69 4.51
N GLN A 131 7.31 -4.58 5.29
CA GLN A 131 6.90 -4.87 6.66
C GLN A 131 7.28 -3.70 7.59
N LEU A 132 8.53 -3.23 7.53
CA LEU A 132 8.99 -2.08 8.33
C LEU A 132 8.11 -0.84 8.10
N HIS A 133 7.86 -0.47 6.84
CA HIS A 133 7.03 0.67 6.47
C HIS A 133 5.56 0.50 6.84
N SER A 134 5.04 -0.74 6.93
CA SER A 134 3.70 -1.01 7.48
C SER A 134 3.62 -0.83 9.00
N HIS A 135 4.75 -0.97 9.72
CA HIS A 135 4.84 -0.66 11.14
C HIS A 135 4.99 0.84 11.41
N ASP A 136 5.71 1.58 10.55
CA ASP A 136 5.78 3.04 10.60
C ASP A 136 6.03 3.66 9.20
N GLY A 137 5.13 4.52 8.74
CA GLY A 137 5.24 5.17 7.42
C GLY A 137 6.44 6.12 7.26
N THR A 138 7.23 6.38 8.31
CA THR A 138 8.42 7.23 8.27
C THR A 138 9.73 6.49 7.98
N TYR A 139 9.73 5.14 7.89
CA TYR A 139 10.89 4.41 7.37
C TYR A 139 11.24 4.90 5.95
N PRO A 140 12.50 5.31 5.67
CA PRO A 140 12.90 5.84 4.37
C PRO A 140 12.91 4.75 3.29
N THR A 141 12.54 5.12 2.06
CA THR A 141 12.56 4.16 0.94
C THR A 141 13.97 3.66 0.65
N PRO A 142 14.15 2.42 0.14
CA PRO A 142 15.46 1.87 -0.17
C PRO A 142 16.27 2.75 -1.13
N ASP A 143 15.63 3.38 -2.12
CA ASP A 143 16.31 4.26 -3.07
C ASP A 143 16.76 5.60 -2.46
N THR A 144 16.04 6.11 -1.46
CA THR A 144 16.52 7.23 -0.62
C THR A 144 17.85 6.84 0.05
N LEU A 145 17.91 5.64 0.66
CA LEU A 145 19.12 5.13 1.29
C LEU A 145 20.26 4.89 0.27
N ARG A 146 19.97 4.32 -0.91
CA ARG A 146 20.96 4.14 -1.98
C ARG A 146 21.52 5.47 -2.48
N GLY A 147 20.70 6.51 -2.60
CA GLY A 147 21.13 7.85 -3.05
C GLY A 147 22.10 8.55 -2.09
N ILE A 148 21.93 8.36 -0.79
CA ILE A 148 22.81 8.90 0.26
C ILE A 148 24.02 8.01 0.58
N CYS A 149 24.17 6.85 -0.06
CA CYS A 149 25.39 6.04 0.03
C CYS A 149 26.57 6.73 -0.64
N LYS A 150 27.76 6.66 -0.02
CA LYS A 150 29.00 7.30 -0.48
C LYS A 150 30.21 6.36 -0.42
N GLN A 151 31.14 6.50 -1.36
CA GLN A 151 32.47 5.89 -1.25
C GLN A 151 33.43 6.87 -0.57
N GLY A 152 33.77 6.57 0.67
CA GLY A 152 34.81 7.22 1.44
C GLY A 152 36.21 6.75 1.09
N ALA A 153 37.18 7.12 1.92
CA ALA A 153 38.58 6.75 1.77
C ALA A 153 38.78 5.23 1.56
N ILE A 154 39.67 4.89 0.61
CA ILE A 154 40.12 3.52 0.30
C ILE A 154 41.63 3.42 0.55
N ASP A 155 42.36 4.40 0.06
CA ASP A 155 43.80 4.54 0.27
C ASP A 155 44.07 5.22 1.61
N THR A 156 45.01 4.68 2.39
CA THR A 156 45.49 5.34 3.62
C THR A 156 46.26 6.61 3.24
N PRO A 157 45.98 7.77 3.86
CA PRO A 157 46.75 8.99 3.60
C PRO A 157 48.22 8.83 4.01
N ASP A 158 49.07 9.74 3.57
CA ASP A 158 50.44 9.82 4.07
C ASP A 158 50.47 10.30 5.54
N ALA A 159 51.67 10.36 6.12
CA ALA A 159 51.87 10.73 7.52
C ALA A 159 51.53 12.20 7.87
N SER A 160 50.95 12.99 6.96
CA SER A 160 50.20 14.21 7.27
C SER A 160 48.87 13.92 7.97
N GLY A 161 48.23 12.79 7.67
CA GLY A 161 46.89 12.41 8.12
C GLY A 161 45.73 12.89 7.25
N VAL A 162 46.01 13.54 6.12
CA VAL A 162 45.02 13.97 5.11
C VAL A 162 45.45 13.52 3.72
N GLY A 163 44.52 13.48 2.77
CA GLY A 163 44.73 12.88 1.46
C GLY A 163 44.14 13.73 0.33
N GLN A 164 43.24 13.14 -0.44
CA GLN A 164 42.42 13.84 -1.44
C GLN A 164 40.94 13.78 -1.03
N PRO A 165 40.12 14.78 -1.41
CA PRO A 165 38.68 14.75 -1.14
C PRO A 165 37.99 13.52 -1.74
N THR A 166 37.12 12.87 -0.96
CA THR A 166 36.39 11.65 -1.34
C THR A 166 34.89 11.92 -1.53
N GLU A 167 34.10 10.96 -2.04
CA GLU A 167 32.63 11.09 -2.04
C GLU A 167 32.10 11.18 -0.60
N GLY A 168 32.81 10.57 0.36
CA GLY A 168 32.52 10.61 1.79
C GLY A 168 32.81 11.97 2.44
N SER A 169 34.04 12.47 2.33
CA SER A 169 34.44 13.73 2.97
C SER A 169 33.65 14.92 2.42
N GLN A 170 33.44 14.99 1.10
CA GLN A 170 32.61 16.02 0.47
C GLN A 170 31.16 15.96 0.94
N TRP A 171 30.61 14.77 1.19
CA TRP A 171 29.24 14.61 1.70
C TRP A 171 29.10 15.04 3.17
N ILE A 172 30.11 14.80 4.01
CA ILE A 172 30.17 15.34 5.38
C ILE A 172 30.11 16.88 5.33
N VAL A 173 30.92 17.53 4.49
CA VAL A 173 30.88 18.99 4.30
C VAL A 173 29.50 19.45 3.81
N GLN A 174 28.94 18.78 2.81
CA GLN A 174 27.64 19.13 2.23
C GLN A 174 26.49 19.02 3.24
N ARG A 175 26.42 17.93 4.01
CA ARG A 175 25.37 17.75 5.03
C ARG A 175 25.56 18.67 6.23
N ALA A 176 26.79 18.94 6.66
CA ALA A 176 27.04 19.85 7.77
C ALA A 176 26.72 21.33 7.44
N ARG A 177 26.87 21.73 6.16
CA ARG A 177 26.48 23.06 5.63
C ARG A 177 25.01 23.16 5.19
N ALA A 178 24.19 22.12 5.35
CA ALA A 178 22.76 22.18 5.06
C ALA A 178 22.03 23.17 6.01
N ASP A 179 20.97 23.80 5.52
CA ASP A 179 20.16 24.77 6.27
C ASP A 179 19.19 24.07 7.24
N ASP A 180 19.77 23.39 8.23
CA ASP A 180 19.07 22.79 9.36
C ASP A 180 19.78 23.22 10.66
N PRO A 181 19.05 23.70 11.69
CA PRO A 181 19.64 24.13 12.95
C PRO A 181 20.16 22.99 13.82
N ARG A 182 19.71 21.75 13.60
CA ARG A 182 20.16 20.56 14.33
C ARG A 182 21.62 20.21 13.95
N PRO A 183 22.45 19.75 14.90
CA PRO A 183 23.78 19.26 14.58
C PRO A 183 23.72 18.02 13.69
N LEU A 184 24.79 17.77 12.93
CA LEU A 184 25.01 16.52 12.23
C LEU A 184 25.80 15.56 13.12
N HIS A 185 25.18 14.45 13.49
CA HIS A 185 25.85 13.37 14.22
C HIS A 185 26.64 12.52 13.23
N VAL A 186 27.97 12.52 13.36
CA VAL A 186 28.88 11.77 12.50
C VAL A 186 29.38 10.57 13.29
N LEU A 187 28.81 9.40 12.99
CA LEU A 187 29.16 8.14 13.64
C LEU A 187 30.28 7.48 12.83
N VAL A 188 31.50 7.50 13.37
CA VAL A 188 32.69 6.94 12.72
C VAL A 188 32.95 5.56 13.31
N TRP A 189 32.49 4.55 12.59
CA TRP A 189 32.62 3.13 12.93
C TRP A 189 33.98 2.58 12.46
N GLY A 190 34.43 3.01 11.28
CA GLY A 190 35.71 2.61 10.69
C GLY A 190 36.81 3.69 10.80
N GLY A 191 37.47 4.00 9.68
CA GLY A 191 38.51 5.03 9.58
C GLY A 191 37.99 6.46 9.81
N ILE A 192 38.85 7.35 10.31
CA ILE A 192 38.53 8.77 10.58
C ILE A 192 38.99 9.71 9.44
N GLU A 193 39.60 9.15 8.39
CA GLU A 193 40.18 9.80 7.22
C GLU A 193 39.22 10.79 6.55
N ASP A 194 37.98 10.38 6.26
CA ASP A 194 36.99 11.27 5.61
C ASP A 194 36.60 12.46 6.50
N LEU A 195 36.61 12.30 7.83
CA LEU A 195 36.34 13.38 8.77
C LEU A 195 37.54 14.32 8.90
N ALA A 196 38.76 13.78 8.92
CA ALA A 196 39.99 14.56 8.88
C ALA A 196 40.05 15.43 7.61
N GLN A 197 39.76 14.82 6.45
CA GLN A 197 39.68 15.52 5.17
C GLN A 197 38.56 16.57 5.13
N ALA A 198 37.35 16.25 5.63
CA ALA A 198 36.24 17.20 5.68
C ALA A 198 36.53 18.41 6.57
N LEU A 199 37.23 18.22 7.70
CA LEU A 199 37.63 19.30 8.60
C LEU A 199 38.82 20.12 8.07
N HIS A 200 39.72 19.51 7.30
CA HIS A 200 40.77 20.18 6.54
C HIS A 200 40.18 21.11 5.45
N ASP A 201 39.26 20.58 4.63
CA ASP A 201 38.70 21.28 3.46
C ASP A 201 37.62 22.31 3.85
N ALA A 202 36.98 22.15 5.01
CA ALA A 202 35.89 22.99 5.48
C ALA A 202 35.87 23.15 7.02
N PRO A 203 36.88 23.79 7.64
CA PRO A 203 36.97 23.95 9.09
C PRO A 203 35.81 24.74 9.72
N ASP A 204 35.03 25.47 8.92
CA ASP A 204 33.79 26.14 9.31
C ASP A 204 32.68 25.19 9.77
N ILE A 205 32.70 23.90 9.38
CA ILE A 205 31.66 22.95 9.76
C ILE A 205 31.79 22.47 11.22
N LEU A 206 32.94 22.67 11.86
CA LEU A 206 33.27 22.14 13.19
C LEU A 206 32.16 22.37 14.25
N PRO A 207 31.52 23.56 14.38
CA PRO A 207 30.46 23.78 15.37
C PRO A 207 29.16 22.99 15.11
N LYS A 208 28.93 22.57 13.86
CA LYS A 208 27.74 21.80 13.44
C LYS A 208 27.86 20.30 13.72
N LEU A 209 29.06 19.79 14.01
CA LEU A 209 29.27 18.34 14.16
C LEU A 209 29.05 17.83 15.60
N ARG A 210 28.65 16.56 15.70
CA ARG A 210 28.69 15.73 16.91
C ARG A 210 29.30 14.38 16.56
N VAL A 211 30.59 14.21 16.80
CA VAL A 211 31.31 13.01 16.36
C VAL A 211 31.24 11.92 17.42
N TYR A 212 31.01 10.68 17.02
CA TYR A 212 31.18 9.50 17.87
C TYR A 212 32.10 8.52 17.13
N PHE A 213 33.32 8.34 17.62
CA PHE A 213 34.35 7.52 17.00
C PHE A 213 34.57 6.21 17.77
N ILE A 214 34.41 5.08 17.09
CA ILE A 214 34.73 3.72 17.56
C ILE A 214 36.25 3.51 17.43
N GLY A 215 37.00 4.12 18.35
CA GLY A 215 38.46 4.21 18.25
C GLY A 215 39.23 2.89 18.42
N GLY A 216 38.59 1.84 18.92
CA GLY A 216 39.23 0.63 19.47
C GLY A 216 40.34 0.00 18.60
N PRO A 217 40.00 -0.76 17.55
CA PRO A 217 41.00 -1.20 16.58
C PRO A 217 41.38 -0.07 15.61
N ASN A 218 40.41 0.79 15.27
CA ASN A 218 40.50 1.74 14.16
C ASN A 218 41.59 2.79 14.34
N LYS A 219 41.76 3.36 15.54
CA LYS A 219 42.81 4.35 15.80
C LYS A 219 44.22 3.81 15.56
N LYS A 220 44.45 2.48 15.64
CA LYS A 220 45.74 1.89 15.23
C LYS A 220 45.96 2.02 13.71
N TRP A 221 44.90 1.94 12.92
CA TRP A 221 44.94 1.97 11.45
C TRP A 221 44.95 3.40 10.92
N CYS A 222 44.13 4.30 11.48
CA CYS A 222 44.00 5.70 11.09
C CYS A 222 44.79 6.69 11.97
N VAL A 223 45.90 6.25 12.59
CA VAL A 223 46.60 7.02 13.65
C VAL A 223 47.04 8.42 13.20
N ASP A 224 47.47 8.58 11.96
CA ASP A 224 47.92 9.86 11.42
C ASP A 224 46.74 10.82 11.17
N ALA A 225 45.62 10.33 10.63
CA ALA A 225 44.38 11.09 10.47
C ALA A 225 43.76 11.47 11.83
N TYR A 226 43.78 10.57 12.80
CA TYR A 226 43.38 10.85 14.17
C TYR A 226 44.25 11.93 14.81
N ASN A 227 45.58 11.85 14.67
CA ASN A 227 46.51 12.87 15.12
C ASN A 227 46.25 14.21 14.41
N TYR A 228 45.93 14.21 13.10
CA TYR A 228 45.55 15.43 12.38
C TYR A 228 44.32 16.10 13.03
N VAL A 229 43.27 15.33 13.33
CA VAL A 229 42.05 15.86 13.97
C VAL A 229 42.31 16.37 15.39
N GLU A 230 43.07 15.64 16.21
CA GLU A 230 43.44 16.05 17.57
C GLU A 230 44.20 17.38 17.57
N GLN A 231 45.23 17.50 16.72
CA GLN A 231 46.14 18.65 16.75
C GLN A 231 45.57 19.90 16.05
N ASN A 232 44.79 19.75 14.97
CA ASN A 232 44.27 20.88 14.19
C ASN A 232 42.84 21.29 14.57
N HIS A 233 42.03 20.37 15.10
CA HIS A 233 40.63 20.61 15.43
C HIS A 233 40.30 20.31 16.92
N PRO A 234 41.10 20.78 17.90
CA PRO A 234 40.93 20.41 19.31
C PRO A 234 39.61 20.91 19.96
N LYS A 235 38.89 21.82 19.29
CA LYS A 235 37.55 22.29 19.71
C LYS A 235 36.39 21.45 19.16
N LEU A 236 36.66 20.43 18.33
CA LEU A 236 35.65 19.50 17.84
C LEU A 236 34.90 18.83 19.00
N TRP A 237 33.58 18.67 18.88
CA TRP A 237 32.80 17.83 19.79
C TRP A 237 32.96 16.37 19.35
N ILE A 238 33.61 15.54 20.17
CA ILE A 238 33.89 14.13 19.83
C ILE A 238 33.87 13.21 21.06
N ILE A 239 33.11 12.12 20.96
CA ILE A 239 33.23 10.94 21.82
C ILE A 239 34.21 9.96 21.18
N GLU A 240 35.16 9.47 21.97
CA GLU A 240 36.20 8.52 21.59
C GLU A 240 36.00 7.21 22.37
N ALA A 241 35.27 6.26 21.78
CA ALA A 241 34.91 4.99 22.39
C ALA A 241 35.90 3.88 21.98
N ASN A 242 36.97 3.70 22.73
CA ASN A 242 37.99 2.68 22.46
C ASN A 242 37.68 1.34 23.13
N ALA A 243 36.85 1.31 24.18
CA ALA A 243 36.53 0.09 24.93
C ALA A 243 35.07 -0.03 25.41
N THR A 244 34.40 1.08 25.72
CA THR A 244 33.02 1.15 26.24
C THR A 244 32.04 0.40 25.35
N TYR A 245 32.26 0.48 24.04
CA TYR A 245 31.44 -0.15 23.01
C TYR A 245 31.25 -1.66 23.21
N ARG A 246 32.24 -2.31 23.84
CA ARG A 246 32.26 -3.76 24.10
C ARG A 246 31.16 -4.21 25.07
N GLY A 247 30.56 -3.30 25.83
CA GLY A 247 29.41 -3.61 26.69
C GLY A 247 28.18 -4.12 25.92
N TRP A 248 28.10 -3.91 24.61
CA TRP A 248 27.02 -4.47 23.78
C TRP A 248 27.09 -6.01 23.67
N PHE A 249 28.28 -6.59 23.83
CA PHE A 249 28.53 -8.03 23.67
C PHE A 249 29.34 -8.68 24.80
N VAL A 250 29.83 -7.94 25.78
CA VAL A 250 30.60 -8.43 26.94
C VAL A 250 29.93 -8.03 28.25
N GLY A 251 29.75 -9.00 29.14
CA GLY A 251 29.07 -8.81 30.44
C GLY A 251 27.57 -8.58 30.32
N GLY A 252 26.97 -8.01 31.37
CA GLY A 252 25.52 -7.95 31.55
C GLY A 252 24.89 -9.34 31.70
N LYS A 253 23.57 -9.44 31.52
CA LYS A 253 22.85 -10.73 31.60
C LYS A 253 23.12 -11.62 30.39
N GLN A 254 24.10 -12.52 30.52
CA GLN A 254 24.50 -13.50 29.50
C GLN A 254 23.90 -14.90 29.78
N GLN A 255 22.57 -14.98 29.95
CA GLN A 255 21.87 -16.24 30.31
C GLN A 255 20.68 -16.52 29.39
N GLY A 256 20.40 -17.80 29.13
CA GLY A 256 19.25 -18.25 28.33
C GLY A 256 19.28 -17.69 26.90
N GLU A 257 18.21 -17.00 26.51
CA GLU A 257 18.09 -16.22 25.27
C GLU A 257 18.89 -14.89 25.30
N TRP A 258 19.25 -14.34 26.45
CA TRP A 258 19.89 -13.02 26.55
C TRP A 258 21.42 -13.06 26.37
N ARG A 259 22.00 -14.25 26.25
CA ARG A 259 23.42 -14.46 25.87
C ARG A 259 23.62 -14.26 24.36
N ASN A 260 24.79 -13.78 23.91
CA ASN A 260 25.02 -13.40 22.50
C ASN A 260 24.54 -14.43 21.45
N LYS A 261 24.83 -15.73 21.64
CA LYS A 261 24.34 -16.82 20.76
C LYS A 261 22.86 -17.16 20.94
N GLY A 262 22.33 -17.04 22.16
CA GLY A 262 20.92 -17.28 22.44
C GLY A 262 20.03 -16.23 21.81
N PHE A 263 20.48 -14.97 21.81
CA PHE A 263 19.71 -13.84 21.29
C PHE A 263 19.58 -13.94 19.78
N VAL A 264 20.72 -14.10 19.09
CA VAL A 264 20.74 -14.27 17.64
C VAL A 264 19.94 -15.51 17.20
N ALA A 265 20.02 -16.62 17.93
CA ALA A 265 19.26 -17.83 17.60
C ALA A 265 17.74 -17.75 17.90
N LYS A 266 17.26 -16.78 18.70
CA LYS A 266 15.86 -16.68 19.14
C LYS A 266 15.10 -15.47 18.57
N HIS A 267 15.80 -14.36 18.37
CA HIS A 267 15.22 -13.02 18.09
C HIS A 267 15.82 -12.34 16.84
N ILE A 268 16.64 -13.04 16.06
CA ILE A 268 17.28 -12.52 14.82
C ILE A 268 17.25 -13.56 13.69
N ALA A 269 17.60 -14.82 13.98
CA ALA A 269 17.54 -15.89 12.99
C ALA A 269 16.10 -16.12 12.52
N GLY A 270 15.88 -16.02 11.20
CA GLY A 270 14.54 -16.07 10.60
C GLY A 270 13.74 -14.77 10.67
N HIS A 271 14.27 -13.70 11.26
CA HIS A 271 13.58 -12.42 11.42
C HIS A 271 13.90 -11.52 10.21
N GLY A 272 13.28 -11.85 9.07
CA GLY A 272 13.47 -11.16 7.78
C GLY A 272 14.82 -11.41 7.10
N HIS A 273 15.04 -10.70 6.00
CA HIS A 273 16.29 -10.70 5.23
C HIS A 273 17.42 -9.95 5.96
N LEU A 274 17.09 -8.91 6.73
CA LEU A 274 17.99 -8.22 7.63
C LEU A 274 18.50 -9.17 8.73
N GLY A 275 17.61 -9.96 9.32
CA GLY A 275 17.99 -11.01 10.28
C GLY A 275 18.87 -12.08 9.66
N LYS A 276 18.62 -12.46 8.39
CA LYS A 276 19.52 -13.33 7.64
C LYS A 276 20.91 -12.70 7.43
N VAL A 277 21.00 -11.46 6.93
CA VAL A 277 22.28 -10.78 6.70
C VAL A 277 23.09 -10.61 8.00
N PHE A 278 22.42 -10.32 9.12
CA PHE A 278 23.02 -10.27 10.45
C PHE A 278 23.65 -11.61 10.85
N VAL A 279 22.95 -12.72 10.63
CA VAL A 279 23.39 -14.08 10.96
C VAL A 279 24.51 -14.56 10.02
N ASP A 280 24.38 -14.29 8.71
CA ASP A 280 25.36 -14.63 7.68
C ASP A 280 26.70 -13.93 7.95
N ALA A 281 26.67 -12.68 8.43
CA ALA A 281 27.86 -11.97 8.87
C ALA A 281 28.46 -12.63 10.13
N LYS A 282 27.66 -12.88 11.16
CA LYS A 282 28.09 -13.59 12.38
C LYS A 282 26.91 -14.13 13.21
N ALA A 283 26.94 -15.42 13.52
CA ALA A 283 25.91 -16.13 14.30
C ALA A 283 25.89 -15.85 15.83
N ASP A 284 26.45 -14.72 16.27
CA ASP A 284 26.41 -14.21 17.64
C ASP A 284 26.62 -12.70 17.66
N ILE A 285 26.03 -12.01 18.65
CA ILE A 285 26.19 -10.55 18.81
C ILE A 285 27.67 -10.18 18.87
N LYS A 286 28.09 -9.31 17.96
CA LYS A 286 29.35 -8.55 17.99
C LYS A 286 29.05 -7.05 17.94
N MET A 287 28.29 -6.55 16.96
CA MET A 287 27.66 -5.20 16.95
C MET A 287 28.51 -4.07 17.59
N GLY A 288 29.78 -3.91 17.20
CA GLY A 288 30.73 -3.05 17.91
C GLY A 288 30.35 -1.57 17.90
N ASP A 289 29.68 -1.13 16.87
CA ASP A 289 29.45 0.30 16.55
C ASP A 289 28.07 0.76 16.96
N THR A 290 27.16 -0.20 17.16
CA THR A 290 25.79 -0.01 17.61
C THR A 290 25.65 0.92 18.83
N PRO A 291 26.54 0.92 19.85
CA PRO A 291 26.52 1.89 20.93
C PRO A 291 26.50 3.37 20.47
N SER A 292 27.07 3.70 19.31
CA SER A 292 26.98 5.05 18.73
C SER A 292 25.55 5.40 18.28
N VAL A 293 24.82 4.44 17.73
CA VAL A 293 23.38 4.55 17.39
C VAL A 293 22.54 4.54 18.66
N ALA A 294 22.81 3.60 19.58
CA ALA A 294 22.05 3.42 20.81
C ALA A 294 22.14 4.63 21.75
N ARG A 295 23.24 5.41 21.71
CA ARG A 295 23.31 6.72 22.39
C ARG A 295 22.24 7.70 21.89
N LEU A 296 21.94 7.67 20.60
CA LEU A 296 20.92 8.51 19.98
C LEU A 296 19.51 7.95 20.14
N LEU A 297 19.34 6.65 20.44
CA LEU A 297 18.06 6.04 20.77
C LEU A 297 17.62 6.36 22.20
N ASN A 298 18.54 6.21 23.17
CA ASN A 298 18.30 6.54 24.58
C ASN A 298 19.56 7.12 25.24
N GLY A 299 19.46 8.36 25.74
CA GLY A 299 20.58 9.12 26.30
C GLY A 299 20.45 10.62 26.07
N VAL A 300 21.47 11.38 26.50
CA VAL A 300 21.52 12.84 26.30
C VAL A 300 22.54 13.18 25.22
N SER A 301 22.07 13.58 24.04
CA SER A 301 22.83 13.77 22.81
C SER A 301 24.04 14.70 23.00
N ASP A 302 23.83 15.88 23.59
CA ASP A 302 24.82 16.94 23.82
C ASP A 302 25.75 16.73 25.04
N ASP A 303 25.46 15.79 25.96
CA ASP A 303 26.21 15.60 27.22
C ASP A 303 26.71 14.16 27.43
N PRO A 304 27.96 13.84 27.00
CA PRO A 304 28.57 12.51 27.14
C PRO A 304 28.78 12.04 28.58
N THR A 305 28.67 12.91 29.59
CA THR A 305 28.78 12.53 31.01
C THR A 305 27.52 11.87 31.55
N LYS A 306 26.39 11.98 30.84
CA LYS A 306 25.13 11.30 31.17
C LYS A 306 25.15 9.85 30.68
N PRO A 307 24.60 8.91 31.46
CA PRO A 307 24.36 7.55 30.99
C PRO A 307 23.28 7.52 29.90
N GLY A 308 23.36 6.51 29.06
CA GLY A 308 22.36 6.11 28.06
C GLY A 308 22.73 4.70 27.57
N TRP A 309 22.00 4.14 26.61
CA TRP A 309 22.30 2.79 26.08
C TRP A 309 23.67 2.74 25.39
N GLY A 310 24.10 3.84 24.78
CA GLY A 310 25.45 4.02 24.24
C GLY A 310 26.54 4.36 25.26
N GLY A 311 26.29 4.24 26.56
CA GLY A 311 27.29 4.38 27.62
C GLY A 311 27.50 5.79 28.17
N LYS A 312 28.44 5.91 29.12
CA LYS A 312 28.86 7.16 29.78
C LYS A 312 30.36 7.35 29.61
N TYR A 313 30.76 8.60 29.37
CA TYR A 313 32.12 9.01 29.08
C TYR A 313 32.65 10.06 30.08
N VAL A 314 33.96 10.26 30.09
CA VAL A 314 34.67 11.28 30.88
C VAL A 314 35.47 12.20 29.95
N PRO A 315 35.66 13.49 30.27
CA PRO A 315 36.51 14.37 29.45
C PRO A 315 37.96 13.85 29.38
N ILE A 316 38.64 14.05 28.25
CA ILE A 316 40.03 13.63 28.11
C ILE A 316 40.99 14.49 28.95
N TRP A 317 42.20 13.99 29.15
CA TRP A 317 43.31 14.66 29.86
C TRP A 317 44.47 14.95 28.91
N ASP A 318 45.32 15.91 29.29
CA ASP A 318 46.54 16.22 28.55
C ASP A 318 47.65 15.18 28.77
N GLY A 319 48.60 15.08 27.83
CA GLY A 319 49.75 14.17 27.92
C GLY A 319 49.45 12.70 27.59
N ARG A 320 48.52 12.45 26.65
CA ARG A 320 48.27 11.12 26.03
C ARG A 320 49.22 10.81 24.87
N LYS A 321 49.76 11.84 24.22
CA LYS A 321 50.76 11.70 23.15
C LYS A 321 52.15 11.53 23.75
N THR A 322 52.89 10.53 23.30
CA THR A 322 54.27 10.25 23.71
C THR A 322 55.19 10.33 22.49
N ILE A 323 56.37 10.93 22.65
CA ILE A 323 57.36 11.11 21.58
C ILE A 323 58.69 10.48 22.02
N PHE A 324 59.33 9.74 21.12
CA PHE A 324 60.64 9.12 21.36
C PHE A 324 61.62 9.47 20.24
N ASP A 325 62.63 10.27 20.54
CA ASP A 325 63.71 10.66 19.61
C ASP A 325 64.83 9.58 19.50
N ARG A 326 64.46 8.31 19.70
CA ARG A 326 65.33 7.13 19.67
C ARG A 326 64.53 5.84 19.51
N LEU A 327 65.24 4.72 19.24
CA LEU A 327 64.67 3.38 19.43
C LEU A 327 64.32 3.14 20.91
N THR A 328 63.23 2.39 21.14
CA THR A 328 62.69 2.15 22.48
C THR A 328 62.89 0.71 22.96
N THR A 329 62.79 0.51 24.26
CA THR A 329 62.94 -0.75 24.97
C THR A 329 61.71 -1.04 25.83
N ALA A 330 61.61 -2.24 26.42
CA ALA A 330 60.43 -2.63 27.22
C ALA A 330 60.22 -1.80 28.52
N SER A 331 61.18 -0.96 28.92
CA SER A 331 60.98 0.01 30.02
C SER A 331 60.35 1.33 29.57
N ASP A 332 60.31 1.62 28.27
CA ASP A 332 59.66 2.82 27.73
C ASP A 332 58.14 2.62 27.72
N THR A 333 57.41 3.49 28.45
CA THR A 333 55.96 3.36 28.66
C THR A 333 55.15 4.35 27.82
N VAL A 334 53.99 3.89 27.36
CA VAL A 334 53.00 4.69 26.60
C VAL A 334 51.59 4.40 27.07
N GLU A 335 50.67 5.34 26.87
CA GLU A 335 49.26 5.14 27.24
C GLU A 335 48.52 4.33 26.16
N VAL A 336 47.71 3.36 26.55
CA VAL A 336 46.85 2.60 25.63
C VAL A 336 45.85 3.54 24.94
N PHE A 337 45.70 3.39 23.62
CA PHE A 337 45.01 4.30 22.71
C PHE A 337 45.58 5.73 22.60
N GLY A 338 46.72 6.04 23.23
CA GLY A 338 47.49 7.27 23.03
C GLY A 338 48.31 7.25 21.73
N VAL A 339 48.59 8.42 21.17
CA VAL A 339 49.47 8.54 19.98
C VAL A 339 50.92 8.39 20.41
N THR A 340 51.61 7.37 19.90
CA THR A 340 53.06 7.20 20.06
C THR A 340 53.74 7.65 18.77
N GLU A 341 54.72 8.55 18.88
CA GLU A 341 55.48 9.10 17.75
C GLU A 341 56.97 8.77 17.92
N PHE A 342 57.54 8.05 16.96
CA PHE A 342 58.96 7.70 16.95
C PHE A 342 59.68 8.59 15.96
N ARG A 343 60.74 9.25 16.41
CA ARG A 343 61.58 10.16 15.64
C ARG A 343 62.98 9.57 15.59
N LEU A 344 63.38 9.07 14.42
CA LEU A 344 64.68 8.45 14.22
C LEU A 344 65.53 9.32 13.29
N PRO A 345 66.85 9.46 13.51
CA PRO A 345 67.71 10.16 12.57
C PRO A 345 67.60 9.58 11.15
N ARG A 346 67.45 10.48 10.17
CA ARG A 346 67.40 10.17 8.75
C ARG A 346 68.80 9.77 8.26
N PRO A 347 68.96 8.60 7.60
CA PRO A 347 70.24 8.22 7.00
C PRO A 347 70.69 9.19 5.92
N ASP A 348 72.00 9.34 5.76
CA ASP A 348 72.58 10.08 4.65
C ASP A 348 72.14 9.44 3.31
N GLY A 349 71.65 10.27 2.38
CA GLY A 349 71.12 9.79 1.10
C GLY A 349 69.70 9.22 1.13
N PHE A 350 69.01 9.14 2.29
CA PHE A 350 67.58 8.81 2.31
C PHE A 350 66.75 9.94 1.68
N THR A 351 65.88 9.64 0.72
CA THR A 351 65.12 10.62 -0.08
C THR A 351 63.64 10.26 -0.15
N SER A 352 62.82 11.11 -0.80
CA SER A 352 61.40 10.83 -1.11
C SER A 352 61.16 9.59 -1.98
N ASN A 353 62.22 9.01 -2.57
CA ASN A 353 62.14 7.78 -3.36
C ASN A 353 62.43 6.52 -2.51
N HIS A 354 62.77 6.70 -1.23
CA HIS A 354 62.99 5.64 -0.26
C HIS A 354 61.77 5.49 0.65
N THR A 355 61.58 4.29 1.18
CA THR A 355 60.44 3.92 2.02
C THR A 355 60.92 3.32 3.33
N ALA A 356 60.24 3.66 4.42
CA ALA A 356 60.47 3.09 5.75
C ALA A 356 59.15 3.03 6.52
N GLN A 357 58.83 1.88 7.12
CA GLN A 357 57.61 1.64 7.91
C GLN A 357 57.94 0.85 9.18
N MET A 358 57.05 0.86 10.19
CA MET A 358 57.21 0.04 11.41
C MET A 358 56.18 -1.08 11.49
N VAL A 359 56.65 -2.31 11.69
CA VAL A 359 55.81 -3.51 11.86
C VAL A 359 55.73 -3.92 13.32
N PHE A 360 54.63 -3.56 13.97
CA PHE A 360 54.37 -3.87 15.38
C PHE A 360 53.82 -5.31 15.57
N ASN A 361 54.54 -6.13 16.34
CA ASN A 361 54.23 -7.52 16.70
C ASN A 361 53.91 -8.43 15.51
N ARG A 362 54.65 -8.29 14.38
CA ARG A 362 54.39 -9.01 13.11
C ARG A 362 52.97 -8.81 12.54
N GLY A 363 52.36 -7.66 12.84
CA GLY A 363 51.10 -7.25 12.21
C GLY A 363 51.31 -6.65 10.82
N ARG A 364 50.34 -5.86 10.33
CA ARG A 364 50.57 -4.97 9.19
C ARG A 364 51.51 -3.80 9.59
N PRO A 365 52.26 -3.21 8.63
CA PRO A 365 53.03 -1.99 8.86
C PRO A 365 52.17 -0.77 9.23
N THR A 366 52.82 0.26 9.76
CA THR A 366 52.30 1.64 9.85
C THR A 366 52.28 2.33 8.48
N ALA A 367 51.74 3.55 8.42
CA ALA A 367 52.07 4.48 7.35
C ALA A 367 53.60 4.67 7.21
N ALA A 368 54.03 5.10 6.01
CA ALA A 368 55.43 5.41 5.73
C ALA A 368 55.92 6.62 6.54
N ALA A 369 57.19 6.62 6.91
CA ALA A 369 57.78 7.68 7.72
C ALA A 369 57.69 9.04 7.03
N ALA A 370 57.21 10.06 7.75
CA ALA A 370 57.35 11.44 7.29
C ALA A 370 58.83 11.86 7.36
N ILE A 371 59.31 12.51 6.30
CA ILE A 371 60.62 13.15 6.27
C ILE A 371 60.48 14.55 6.86
N GLU A 372 60.96 14.75 8.09
CA GLU A 372 60.93 16.03 8.80
C GLU A 372 62.37 16.52 9.00
N GLY A 373 62.94 17.11 7.94
CA GLY A 373 64.31 17.61 7.92
C GLY A 373 65.35 16.48 7.99
N ASP A 374 66.07 16.41 9.11
CA ASP A 374 67.06 15.38 9.46
C ASP A 374 66.45 14.16 10.16
N THR A 375 65.13 14.13 10.31
CA THR A 375 64.41 13.14 11.12
C THR A 375 63.37 12.38 10.27
N LEU A 376 63.20 11.09 10.56
CA LEU A 376 62.13 10.23 10.06
C LEU A 376 61.11 9.99 11.18
N ARG A 377 59.87 10.41 10.96
CA ARG A 377 58.77 10.29 11.92
C ARG A 377 57.82 9.14 11.56
N PHE A 378 57.63 8.22 12.49
CA PHE A 378 56.65 7.13 12.45
C PHE A 378 55.58 7.37 13.54
N ARG A 379 54.32 6.93 13.31
CA ARG A 379 53.26 6.98 14.33
C ARG A 379 52.61 5.63 14.56
N PHE A 380 52.14 5.40 15.79
CA PHE A 380 51.48 4.17 16.23
C PHE A 380 50.54 4.43 17.41
N ALA A 381 49.39 3.75 17.47
CA ALA A 381 48.51 3.73 18.64
C ALA A 381 48.38 2.29 19.18
N PRO A 382 48.82 2.00 20.43
CA PRO A 382 48.72 0.67 21.02
C PRO A 382 47.31 0.42 21.55
N ARG A 383 46.58 -0.53 20.94
CA ARG A 383 45.18 -0.85 21.31
C ARG A 383 44.98 -1.75 22.53
N ASP A 384 46.06 -2.36 23.04
CA ASP A 384 46.01 -3.33 24.15
C ASP A 384 47.15 -3.01 25.15
N ALA A 385 46.89 -3.16 26.46
CA ALA A 385 47.91 -3.01 27.50
C ALA A 385 48.87 -4.21 27.53
N LYS A 386 50.07 -4.06 26.95
CA LYS A 386 51.12 -5.10 26.85
C LYS A 386 52.42 -4.52 26.30
N VAL A 387 53.47 -5.34 26.27
CA VAL A 387 54.68 -5.05 25.48
C VAL A 387 54.37 -5.20 23.99
N TRP A 388 54.63 -4.15 23.22
CA TRP A 388 54.60 -4.13 21.76
C TRP A 388 56.04 -4.09 21.25
N SER A 389 56.47 -5.15 20.55
CA SER A 389 57.76 -5.16 19.83
C SER A 389 57.54 -4.64 18.41
N TYR A 390 58.55 -4.02 17.80
CA TYR A 390 58.50 -3.61 16.39
C TYR A 390 59.82 -3.85 15.66
N VAL A 391 59.73 -3.94 14.34
CA VAL A 391 60.84 -3.89 13.39
C VAL A 391 60.58 -2.76 12.40
N VAL A 392 61.61 -2.06 11.96
CA VAL A 392 61.57 -1.12 10.83
C VAL A 392 61.87 -1.90 9.57
N GLU A 393 60.97 -1.82 8.60
CA GLU A 393 61.13 -2.40 7.26
C GLU A 393 61.42 -1.25 6.28
N SER A 394 62.48 -1.36 5.47
CA SER A 394 62.93 -0.26 4.60
C SER A 394 63.76 -0.74 3.40
N ASP A 395 63.70 -0.01 2.30
CA ASP A 395 64.68 -0.14 1.19
C ASP A 395 66.08 0.42 1.56
N CYS A 396 66.17 1.24 2.60
CA CYS A 396 67.43 1.73 3.15
C CYS A 396 68.04 0.74 4.14
N LYS A 397 69.18 0.14 3.77
CA LYS A 397 69.93 -0.84 4.59
C LYS A 397 70.33 -0.36 5.98
N GLU A 398 70.38 0.94 6.22
CA GLU A 398 70.70 1.50 7.54
C GLU A 398 69.48 1.57 8.47
N LEU A 399 68.27 1.39 7.94
CA LEU A 399 67.02 1.36 8.72
C LEU A 399 66.43 -0.04 8.80
N ASP A 400 66.54 -0.81 7.72
CA ASP A 400 65.95 -2.15 7.62
C ASP A 400 66.42 -3.09 8.75
N GLY A 401 65.48 -3.81 9.35
CA GLY A 401 65.74 -4.71 10.47
C GLY A 401 66.00 -4.04 11.83
N LYS A 402 66.13 -2.69 11.93
CA LYS A 402 66.21 -2.01 13.23
C LYS A 402 64.95 -2.32 14.04
N SER A 403 65.10 -2.67 15.32
CA SER A 403 63.98 -3.14 16.13
C SER A 403 63.97 -2.52 17.54
N GLY A 404 62.80 -2.54 18.16
CA GLY A 404 62.57 -1.98 19.49
C GLY A 404 61.35 -2.58 20.17
N LYS A 405 61.06 -2.10 21.38
CA LYS A 405 59.90 -2.48 22.19
C LYS A 405 59.33 -1.26 22.91
N VAL A 406 58.04 -1.26 23.22
CA VAL A 406 57.39 -0.24 24.04
C VAL A 406 56.28 -0.90 24.87
N THR A 407 56.09 -0.46 26.12
CA THR A 407 55.12 -1.06 27.04
C THR A 407 53.89 -0.16 27.17
N ALA A 408 52.78 -0.61 26.59
CA ALA A 408 51.51 0.11 26.68
C ALA A 408 50.81 -0.18 28.01
N ILE A 409 50.43 0.86 28.74
CA ILE A 409 49.76 0.79 30.04
C ILE A 409 48.39 1.48 30.00
N ALA A 410 47.42 0.96 30.76
CA ALA A 410 46.12 1.60 30.90
C ALA A 410 46.23 2.89 31.73
N PRO A 411 45.47 3.95 31.38
CA PRO A 411 45.46 5.19 32.17
C PRO A 411 44.91 4.95 33.58
N PRO A 412 45.56 5.43 34.65
CA PRO A 412 45.02 5.32 36.00
C PRO A 412 43.81 6.25 36.19
N PRO A 413 42.79 5.88 36.99
CA PRO A 413 41.57 6.69 37.15
C PRO A 413 41.79 8.12 37.64
N SER A 414 42.91 8.41 38.29
CA SER A 414 43.33 9.76 38.68
C SER A 414 43.46 10.72 37.50
N ARG A 415 43.77 10.25 36.29
CA ARG A 415 43.84 11.05 35.06
C ARG A 415 42.57 11.87 34.80
N THR A 416 41.39 11.29 35.08
CA THR A 416 40.07 11.92 34.86
C THR A 416 39.86 13.23 35.63
N ARG A 417 40.65 13.48 36.68
CA ARG A 417 40.61 14.72 37.48
C ARG A 417 41.33 15.88 36.81
N SER A 418 42.11 15.62 35.76
CA SER A 418 42.96 16.57 35.04
C SER A 418 42.43 16.83 33.63
N VAL A 419 41.18 17.31 33.53
CA VAL A 419 40.50 17.61 32.27
C VAL A 419 41.33 18.54 31.39
N SER A 420 41.50 18.17 30.12
CA SER A 420 42.24 18.94 29.11
C SER A 420 41.62 20.31 28.91
N LYS A 421 42.47 21.35 28.95
CA LYS A 421 42.07 22.71 28.57
C LYS A 421 42.20 22.98 27.07
N VAL A 422 42.96 22.14 26.37
CA VAL A 422 43.14 22.20 24.92
C VAL A 422 41.93 21.59 24.22
N HIS A 423 41.40 20.48 24.77
CA HIS A 423 40.34 19.67 24.18
C HIS A 423 39.04 19.68 25.02
N PRO A 424 38.36 20.83 25.20
CA PRO A 424 37.24 21.00 26.12
C PRO A 424 35.96 20.24 25.73
N HIS A 425 35.93 19.67 24.52
CA HIS A 425 34.78 18.95 23.94
C HIS A 425 35.17 17.56 23.43
N TRP A 426 36.19 16.95 24.06
CA TRP A 426 36.62 15.58 23.78
C TRP A 426 36.36 14.70 25.00
N TRP A 427 35.75 13.53 24.78
CA TRP A 427 35.43 12.57 25.83
C TRP A 427 35.92 11.16 25.47
N ILE A 428 36.33 10.38 26.48
CA ILE A 428 36.87 9.02 26.36
C ILE A 428 36.18 8.06 27.33
N ASP A 429 36.36 6.76 27.10
CA ASP A 429 35.93 5.67 27.99
C ASP A 429 36.30 5.95 29.46
N ASP A 430 35.38 5.65 30.39
CA ASP A 430 35.62 5.81 31.83
C ASP A 430 36.64 4.76 32.34
N PRO A 431 37.86 5.15 32.79
CA PRO A 431 38.92 4.23 33.18
C PRO A 431 38.75 3.65 34.59
N ASP A 432 37.71 4.04 35.33
CA ASP A 432 37.40 3.45 36.65
C ASP A 432 37.14 1.93 36.53
N PRO A 433 37.88 1.06 37.26
CA PRO A 433 37.62 -0.38 37.30
C PRO A 433 36.18 -0.76 37.71
N ALA A 434 35.47 0.10 38.43
CA ALA A 434 34.05 -0.10 38.72
C ALA A 434 33.17 -0.05 37.45
N MET A 435 33.57 0.74 36.45
CA MET A 435 32.91 0.89 35.14
C MET A 435 33.43 -0.10 34.08
N ALA A 436 34.55 -0.77 34.34
CA ALA A 436 35.17 -1.70 33.41
C ALA A 436 34.56 -3.11 33.47
N GLU A 437 34.37 -3.76 32.31
CA GLU A 437 34.00 -5.19 32.23
C GLU A 437 35.25 -6.03 31.89
N SER A 438 35.68 -6.90 32.80
CA SER A 438 37.01 -7.53 32.77
C SER A 438 38.14 -6.54 32.45
N VAL A 439 38.64 -6.51 31.21
CA VAL A 439 39.73 -5.63 30.74
C VAL A 439 39.25 -4.52 29.78
N HIS A 440 37.96 -4.18 29.85
CA HIS A 440 37.32 -3.21 28.94
C HIS A 440 36.73 -2.03 29.74
N PRO A 441 37.47 -0.90 29.87
CA PRO A 441 36.98 0.35 30.46
C PRO A 441 35.62 0.81 29.91
N GLY A 442 34.84 1.50 30.74
CA GLY A 442 33.50 2.00 30.42
C GLY A 442 32.41 0.96 30.12
N ALA A 443 32.74 -0.30 29.79
CA ALA A 443 31.80 -1.27 29.22
C ALA A 443 30.57 -1.61 30.12
N LYS A 444 30.68 -1.49 31.45
CA LYS A 444 29.52 -1.65 32.36
C LYS A 444 28.52 -0.50 32.27
N THR A 445 28.92 0.67 31.76
CA THR A 445 28.00 1.79 31.53
C THR A 445 26.99 1.49 30.41
N VAL A 446 27.37 0.61 29.47
CA VAL A 446 26.49 0.03 28.43
C VAL A 446 25.81 -1.23 28.95
N ASN A 447 26.57 -2.23 29.40
CA ASN A 447 26.03 -3.59 29.62
C ASN A 447 25.00 -3.71 30.77
N ARG A 448 24.91 -2.71 31.63
CA ARG A 448 23.82 -2.53 32.61
C ARG A 448 22.42 -2.42 31.97
N TRP A 449 22.34 -1.88 30.76
CA TRP A 449 21.09 -1.69 29.99
C TRP A 449 20.80 -2.86 29.03
N ARG A 450 21.61 -3.93 29.08
CA ARG A 450 21.60 -5.02 28.08
C ARG A 450 20.25 -5.68 27.88
N GLN A 451 19.44 -5.81 28.93
CA GLN A 451 18.10 -6.40 28.77
C GLN A 451 17.14 -5.46 28.02
N ASP A 452 17.32 -4.16 28.17
CA ASP A 452 16.38 -3.15 27.68
C ASP A 452 16.64 -2.90 26.20
N PHE A 453 17.91 -2.64 25.82
CA PHE A 453 18.26 -2.45 24.42
C PHE A 453 18.15 -3.71 23.56
N LEU A 454 18.32 -4.92 24.14
CA LEU A 454 18.05 -6.16 23.41
C LEU A 454 16.56 -6.51 23.32
N ARG A 455 15.71 -5.98 24.21
CA ARG A 455 14.26 -6.10 24.05
C ARG A 455 13.76 -5.21 22.93
N ASP A 456 14.07 -3.92 23.00
CA ASP A 456 13.71 -2.98 21.93
C ASP A 456 14.26 -3.45 20.57
N PHE A 457 15.51 -3.93 20.51
CA PHE A 457 16.05 -4.50 19.25
C PHE A 457 15.34 -5.80 18.80
N ALA A 458 14.85 -6.66 19.70
CA ALA A 458 14.03 -7.81 19.31
C ALA A 458 12.66 -7.35 18.78
N ASP A 459 11.96 -6.47 19.51
CA ASP A 459 10.67 -5.89 19.15
C ASP A 459 10.73 -5.08 17.82
N ARG A 460 11.95 -4.66 17.42
CA ARG A 460 12.27 -4.01 16.15
C ARG A 460 12.58 -5.00 15.02
N MET A 461 13.16 -6.15 15.33
CA MET A 461 13.47 -7.22 14.38
C MET A 461 12.25 -8.09 14.07
N ASP A 462 11.30 -8.21 15.00
CA ASP A 462 9.96 -8.78 14.76
C ASP A 462 9.23 -8.03 13.63
N ARG A 463 9.48 -6.71 13.46
CA ARG A 463 8.95 -5.90 12.34
C ARG A 463 9.49 -6.30 10.96
N CYS A 464 10.55 -7.13 10.90
CA CYS A 464 11.06 -7.71 9.67
C CYS A 464 10.38 -9.06 9.32
N MET A 465 9.55 -9.60 10.21
CA MET A 465 8.79 -10.83 9.97
C MET A 465 7.44 -10.54 9.31
N ALA A 466 6.97 -11.47 8.48
CA ALA A 466 5.54 -11.56 8.21
C ALA A 466 4.83 -12.04 9.48
N ALA A 467 3.73 -11.37 9.86
CA ALA A 467 3.05 -11.63 11.13
C ALA A 467 2.61 -13.11 11.27
N VAL A 468 3.10 -13.78 12.31
CA VAL A 468 2.71 -15.16 12.63
C VAL A 468 1.30 -15.16 13.21
N VAL A 469 0.36 -15.78 12.48
CA VAL A 469 -1.06 -15.84 12.86
C VAL A 469 -1.30 -16.99 13.84
N PRO A 470 -1.86 -16.75 15.05
CA PRO A 470 -2.31 -17.81 15.95
C PRO A 470 -3.51 -18.58 15.38
N ASP A 471 -3.68 -19.81 15.84
CA ASP A 471 -4.55 -20.80 15.20
C ASP A 471 -6.07 -20.55 15.39
N ALA A 472 -6.85 -21.02 14.40
CA ALA A 472 -8.29 -21.28 14.38
C ALA A 472 -9.33 -20.19 14.74
N THR A 473 -10.30 -20.02 13.82
CA THR A 473 -11.74 -19.71 14.12
C THR A 473 -12.17 -18.30 14.56
N VAL A 474 -11.50 -17.22 14.14
CA VAL A 474 -12.21 -15.95 13.85
C VAL A 474 -11.72 -15.37 12.52
N GLN A 475 -12.63 -15.17 11.55
CA GLN A 475 -12.34 -14.38 10.37
C GLN A 475 -12.24 -12.89 10.74
N THR A 476 -11.01 -12.44 11.01
CA THR A 476 -10.78 -11.00 11.26
C THR A 476 -10.84 -10.23 9.94
N ASN A 477 -11.99 -9.58 9.68
CA ASN A 477 -12.19 -8.65 8.57
C ASN A 477 -11.42 -7.33 8.83
N LYS A 478 -10.09 -7.42 8.76
CA LYS A 478 -9.18 -6.28 8.74
C LYS A 478 -9.09 -5.71 7.33
N PRO A 479 -8.96 -4.38 7.16
CA PRO A 479 -8.56 -3.80 5.90
C PRO A 479 -7.19 -4.34 5.53
N ARG A 480 -6.99 -4.53 4.22
CA ARG A 480 -5.71 -4.97 3.65
C ARG A 480 -4.66 -3.87 3.88
N PRO A 481 -3.34 -4.16 3.80
CA PRO A 481 -2.30 -3.18 4.12
C PRO A 481 -2.42 -1.85 3.36
N ASN A 482 -3.03 -1.86 2.16
CA ASN A 482 -3.30 -0.70 1.34
C ASN A 482 -4.81 -0.54 1.08
N SER A 483 -5.63 -0.57 2.14
CA SER A 483 -7.07 -0.35 2.07
C SER A 483 -7.60 0.45 3.25
N VAL A 484 -8.57 1.32 3.00
CA VAL A 484 -9.23 2.14 4.02
C VAL A 484 -10.43 1.42 4.65
N VAL A 485 -11.04 0.45 3.94
CA VAL A 485 -12.25 -0.26 4.37
C VAL A 485 -12.14 -1.76 4.07
N ALA A 486 -12.58 -2.59 5.02
CA ALA A 486 -12.84 -4.02 4.86
C ALA A 486 -14.32 -4.29 4.54
N ARG A 487 -14.59 -5.46 3.94
CA ARG A 487 -15.95 -6.01 3.89
C ARG A 487 -16.41 -6.43 5.29
N VAL A 488 -17.73 -6.50 5.51
CA VAL A 488 -18.33 -7.31 6.57
C VAL A 488 -18.47 -8.77 6.07
N PRO A 489 -18.67 -9.79 6.94
CA PRO A 489 -19.00 -11.14 6.49
C PRO A 489 -20.38 -11.15 5.82
N LEU A 490 -20.59 -12.01 4.82
CA LEU A 490 -21.92 -12.15 4.19
C LEU A 490 -22.99 -12.61 5.19
N SER A 491 -22.63 -13.53 6.10
CA SER A 491 -23.46 -13.99 7.22
C SER A 491 -23.70 -12.95 8.32
N GLY A 492 -22.99 -11.81 8.28
CA GLY A 492 -23.18 -10.69 9.21
C GLY A 492 -24.29 -9.74 8.81
N VAL A 493 -24.90 -9.88 7.62
CA VAL A 493 -25.95 -8.98 7.12
C VAL A 493 -27.13 -9.78 6.57
N HIS A 494 -28.33 -9.45 7.04
CA HIS A 494 -29.58 -9.98 6.49
C HIS A 494 -30.50 -8.83 6.11
N TRP A 495 -30.90 -8.71 4.84
CA TRP A 495 -32.09 -7.94 4.48
C TRP A 495 -33.32 -8.49 5.23
N THR A 496 -34.20 -7.61 5.71
CA THR A 496 -35.35 -8.02 6.54
C THR A 496 -36.69 -7.67 5.93
N ASP A 497 -36.77 -6.61 5.13
CA ASP A 497 -37.99 -6.17 4.46
C ASP A 497 -37.66 -5.29 3.22
N GLY A 498 -38.67 -4.98 2.42
CA GLY A 498 -38.58 -4.04 1.31
C GLY A 498 -37.80 -4.56 0.10
N PHE A 499 -37.26 -3.62 -0.68
CA PHE A 499 -36.76 -3.86 -2.04
C PHE A 499 -35.70 -4.97 -2.12
N TRP A 500 -34.62 -4.86 -1.34
CA TRP A 500 -33.54 -5.84 -1.42
C TRP A 500 -33.93 -7.19 -0.85
N GLN A 501 -34.75 -7.25 0.20
CA GLN A 501 -35.25 -8.52 0.72
C GLN A 501 -36.12 -9.24 -0.34
N GLN A 502 -36.94 -8.51 -1.08
CA GLN A 502 -37.74 -9.06 -2.17
C GLN A 502 -36.88 -9.57 -3.35
N ARG A 503 -35.85 -8.81 -3.76
CA ARG A 503 -34.92 -9.25 -4.82
C ARG A 503 -34.07 -10.46 -4.37
N TYR A 504 -33.59 -10.45 -3.13
CA TYR A 504 -32.84 -11.56 -2.54
C TYR A 504 -33.71 -12.83 -2.39
N SER A 505 -34.95 -12.70 -1.89
CA SER A 505 -35.90 -13.84 -1.84
C SER A 505 -36.19 -14.40 -3.23
N THR A 506 -36.40 -13.54 -4.23
CA THR A 506 -36.56 -13.98 -5.63
C THR A 506 -35.30 -14.69 -6.15
N CYS A 507 -34.11 -14.25 -5.73
CA CYS A 507 -32.85 -14.90 -6.08
C CYS A 507 -32.75 -16.32 -5.50
N ARG A 508 -33.08 -16.47 -4.22
CA ARG A 508 -33.06 -17.73 -3.47
C ARG A 508 -34.13 -18.72 -3.90
N ASP A 509 -35.38 -18.25 -4.02
CA ASP A 509 -36.55 -19.12 -4.13
C ASP A 509 -36.94 -19.44 -5.59
N LYS A 510 -36.39 -18.71 -6.57
CA LYS A 510 -36.70 -18.89 -7.99
C LYS A 510 -35.48 -18.93 -8.91
N LEU A 511 -34.64 -17.90 -8.90
CA LEU A 511 -33.52 -17.74 -9.85
C LEU A 511 -32.48 -18.86 -9.75
N VAL A 512 -31.90 -19.09 -8.57
CA VAL A 512 -30.88 -20.12 -8.36
C VAL A 512 -31.45 -21.55 -8.56
N PRO A 513 -32.67 -21.89 -8.07
CA PRO A 513 -33.33 -23.16 -8.38
C PRO A 513 -33.65 -23.37 -9.87
N ALA A 514 -34.24 -22.40 -10.57
CA ALA A 514 -34.57 -22.53 -11.99
C ALA A 514 -33.31 -22.71 -12.86
N MET A 515 -32.22 -22.06 -12.47
CA MET A 515 -30.91 -22.21 -13.13
C MET A 515 -30.25 -23.55 -12.82
N TRP A 516 -30.46 -24.12 -11.64
CA TRP A 516 -30.04 -25.48 -11.32
C TRP A 516 -30.70 -26.53 -12.22
N GLU A 517 -32.00 -26.39 -12.52
CA GLU A 517 -32.70 -27.27 -13.47
C GLU A 517 -32.07 -27.21 -14.88
N ILE A 518 -31.54 -26.06 -15.29
CA ILE A 518 -30.79 -25.89 -16.54
C ILE A 518 -29.40 -26.54 -16.45
N MET A 519 -28.67 -26.36 -15.34
CA MET A 519 -27.26 -26.76 -15.19
C MET A 519 -27.04 -28.22 -14.81
N LYS A 520 -27.97 -28.84 -14.09
CA LYS A 520 -27.96 -30.28 -13.78
C LYS A 520 -28.42 -31.15 -14.96
N GLY A 521 -29.18 -30.56 -15.89
CA GLY A 521 -29.74 -31.21 -17.06
C GLY A 521 -28.85 -31.14 -18.29
N THR A 522 -29.26 -31.82 -19.36
CA THR A 522 -28.51 -31.88 -20.63
C THR A 522 -29.25 -31.20 -21.80
N LYS A 523 -30.49 -30.74 -21.60
CA LYS A 523 -31.38 -30.17 -22.63
C LYS A 523 -30.78 -28.98 -23.41
N TYR A 524 -30.02 -28.12 -22.73
CA TYR A 524 -29.45 -26.89 -23.30
C TYR A 524 -27.92 -26.99 -23.43
N LYS A 525 -27.24 -27.22 -22.31
CA LYS A 525 -25.83 -27.62 -22.24
C LYS A 525 -25.63 -28.54 -21.03
N PRO A 526 -24.65 -29.46 -21.05
CA PRO A 526 -24.44 -30.45 -20.00
C PRO A 526 -23.48 -29.95 -18.88
N TYR A 527 -23.77 -28.84 -18.18
CA TYR A 527 -22.78 -28.20 -17.29
C TYR A 527 -22.19 -29.14 -16.23
N LEU A 528 -23.02 -29.77 -15.39
CA LEU A 528 -22.55 -30.78 -14.43
C LEU A 528 -22.06 -32.07 -15.12
N GLU A 529 -22.68 -32.43 -16.24
CA GLU A 529 -22.39 -33.66 -16.97
C GLU A 529 -21.00 -33.61 -17.65
N HIS A 530 -20.51 -32.44 -18.07
CA HIS A 530 -19.14 -32.26 -18.57
C HIS A 530 -18.10 -32.64 -17.53
N PHE A 531 -18.30 -32.27 -16.26
CA PHE A 531 -17.44 -32.73 -15.16
C PHE A 531 -17.59 -34.24 -14.91
N ARG A 532 -18.79 -34.82 -15.04
CA ARG A 532 -18.99 -36.28 -14.94
C ARG A 532 -18.26 -37.04 -16.05
N ILE A 533 -18.31 -36.55 -17.29
CA ILE A 533 -17.59 -37.15 -18.43
C ILE A 533 -16.08 -37.06 -18.20
N ALA A 534 -15.57 -35.87 -17.86
CA ALA A 534 -14.14 -35.67 -17.53
C ALA A 534 -13.68 -36.59 -16.37
N ALA A 535 -14.50 -36.73 -15.32
CA ALA A 535 -14.27 -37.60 -14.17
C ALA A 535 -14.47 -39.11 -14.45
N GLY A 536 -14.85 -39.52 -15.66
CA GLY A 536 -15.18 -40.91 -15.99
C GLY A 536 -16.30 -41.49 -15.13
N LEU A 537 -17.34 -40.70 -14.90
CA LEU A 537 -18.62 -41.08 -14.30
C LEU A 537 -19.75 -41.17 -15.34
N ALA A 538 -19.53 -40.64 -16.53
CA ALA A 538 -20.43 -40.67 -17.68
C ALA A 538 -19.62 -40.75 -18.98
N GLU A 539 -20.29 -41.06 -20.09
CA GLU A 539 -19.70 -41.05 -21.44
C GLU A 539 -20.41 -40.01 -22.32
N GLY A 540 -19.68 -39.29 -23.16
CA GLY A 540 -20.24 -38.24 -23.99
C GLY A 540 -19.20 -37.33 -24.65
N GLN A 541 -19.67 -36.31 -25.37
CA GLN A 541 -18.83 -35.33 -26.06
C GLN A 541 -19.02 -33.93 -25.46
N TYR A 542 -18.01 -33.07 -25.57
CA TYR A 542 -18.14 -31.68 -25.16
C TYR A 542 -19.05 -30.91 -26.14
N HIS A 543 -19.93 -30.03 -25.63
CA HIS A 543 -20.65 -29.08 -26.47
C HIS A 543 -21.06 -27.82 -25.70
N GLY A 544 -20.83 -26.65 -26.32
CA GLY A 544 -21.10 -25.34 -25.73
C GLY A 544 -19.92 -24.38 -25.95
N ALA A 545 -19.86 -23.30 -25.18
CA ALA A 545 -18.72 -22.37 -25.20
C ALA A 545 -17.63 -22.84 -24.24
N GLN A 546 -16.35 -22.60 -24.54
CA GLN A 546 -15.22 -23.12 -23.74
C GLN A 546 -15.14 -22.57 -22.29
N PHE A 547 -15.99 -21.58 -21.97
CA PHE A 547 -16.11 -20.93 -20.65
C PHE A 547 -17.30 -21.41 -19.81
N ASN A 548 -17.99 -22.51 -20.18
CA ASN A 548 -19.14 -23.01 -19.41
C ASN A 548 -18.77 -23.42 -17.97
N ASP A 549 -17.53 -23.88 -17.73
CA ASP A 549 -17.02 -24.23 -16.40
C ASP A 549 -17.13 -23.03 -15.45
N GLY A 550 -16.62 -21.87 -15.88
CA GLY A 550 -16.71 -20.61 -15.15
C GLY A 550 -18.15 -20.12 -14.94
N ASP A 551 -19.06 -20.42 -15.87
CA ASP A 551 -20.48 -20.12 -15.70
C ASP A 551 -21.16 -21.05 -14.67
N PHE A 552 -20.73 -22.31 -14.55
CA PHE A 552 -21.18 -23.23 -13.50
C PHE A 552 -20.60 -22.86 -12.13
N TYR A 553 -19.32 -22.50 -12.05
CA TYR A 553 -18.70 -22.02 -10.80
C TYR A 553 -19.42 -20.78 -10.23
N LYS A 554 -19.86 -19.82 -11.07
CA LYS A 554 -20.69 -18.68 -10.63
C LYS A 554 -22.04 -19.09 -10.02
N TRP A 555 -22.65 -20.19 -10.48
CA TRP A 555 -23.89 -20.70 -9.86
C TRP A 555 -23.59 -21.32 -8.49
N ILE A 556 -22.47 -22.04 -8.35
CA ILE A 556 -21.96 -22.52 -7.05
C ILE A 556 -21.68 -21.33 -6.12
N GLU A 557 -21.07 -20.25 -6.62
CA GLU A 557 -20.82 -19.00 -5.90
C GLU A 557 -22.13 -18.36 -5.39
N ALA A 558 -23.18 -18.35 -6.21
CA ALA A 558 -24.52 -17.89 -5.81
C ALA A 558 -25.15 -18.78 -4.73
N ALA A 559 -25.01 -20.10 -4.84
CA ALA A 559 -25.49 -21.06 -3.84
C ALA A 559 -24.75 -20.92 -2.51
N CYS A 560 -23.42 -20.69 -2.52
CA CYS A 560 -22.63 -20.39 -1.33
C CYS A 560 -23.02 -19.04 -0.70
N ALA A 561 -23.24 -17.98 -1.50
CA ALA A 561 -23.68 -16.68 -0.99
C ALA A 561 -25.07 -16.75 -0.32
N ILE A 562 -25.98 -17.59 -0.82
CA ILE A 562 -27.25 -17.90 -0.14
C ILE A 562 -27.00 -18.73 1.12
N GLN A 563 -26.13 -19.75 1.07
CA GLN A 563 -25.80 -20.60 2.23
C GLN A 563 -25.22 -19.81 3.40
N ALA A 564 -24.55 -18.68 3.13
CA ALA A 564 -24.05 -17.76 4.16
C ALA A 564 -25.17 -17.06 4.97
N VAL A 565 -26.33 -16.83 4.35
CA VAL A 565 -27.40 -15.95 4.87
C VAL A 565 -28.62 -16.77 5.31
N ASP A 566 -28.97 -17.82 4.55
CA ASP A 566 -30.02 -18.81 4.85
C ASP A 566 -29.47 -20.24 4.77
N PRO A 567 -28.74 -20.75 5.78
CA PRO A 567 -28.13 -22.08 5.74
C PRO A 567 -29.16 -23.21 5.56
N ASP A 568 -28.90 -24.10 4.59
CA ASP A 568 -29.77 -25.25 4.26
C ASP A 568 -28.92 -26.53 4.13
N PRO A 569 -29.16 -27.59 4.92
CA PRO A 569 -28.47 -28.87 4.80
C PRO A 569 -28.66 -29.58 3.46
N ALA A 570 -29.79 -29.36 2.76
CA ALA A 570 -30.02 -29.95 1.44
C ALA A 570 -29.14 -29.30 0.37
N ARG A 571 -28.94 -27.98 0.47
CA ARG A 571 -28.04 -27.19 -0.38
C ARG A 571 -26.58 -27.50 -0.09
N ASP A 572 -26.21 -27.61 1.18
CA ASP A 572 -24.87 -28.00 1.62
C ASP A 572 -24.46 -29.37 1.06
N LYS A 573 -25.34 -30.37 1.20
CA LYS A 573 -25.15 -31.71 0.61
C LYS A 573 -25.08 -31.69 -0.93
N GLN A 574 -25.84 -30.82 -1.58
CA GLN A 574 -25.78 -30.64 -3.03
C GLN A 574 -24.44 -30.03 -3.48
N LEU A 575 -23.88 -29.10 -2.71
CA LEU A 575 -22.54 -28.56 -2.95
C LEU A 575 -21.49 -29.68 -2.82
N ASP A 576 -21.51 -30.46 -1.74
CA ASP A 576 -20.59 -31.58 -1.53
C ASP A 576 -20.61 -32.61 -2.70
N GLU A 577 -21.81 -32.97 -3.16
CA GLU A 577 -21.99 -33.89 -4.30
C GLU A 577 -21.42 -33.34 -5.61
N ILE A 578 -21.51 -32.02 -5.84
CA ILE A 578 -20.94 -31.35 -7.02
C ILE A 578 -19.41 -31.25 -6.89
N ILE A 579 -18.91 -30.83 -5.73
CA ILE A 579 -17.48 -30.64 -5.45
C ILE A 579 -16.72 -31.97 -5.59
N ALA A 580 -17.29 -33.08 -5.10
CA ALA A 580 -16.73 -34.41 -5.28
C ALA A 580 -16.57 -34.83 -6.77
N VAL A 581 -17.52 -34.43 -7.63
CA VAL A 581 -17.43 -34.69 -9.09
C VAL A 581 -16.36 -33.80 -9.74
N ILE A 582 -16.30 -32.51 -9.38
CA ILE A 582 -15.28 -31.57 -9.85
C ILE A 582 -13.87 -32.05 -9.45
N GLY A 583 -13.70 -32.49 -8.20
CA GLY A 583 -12.42 -33.00 -7.68
C GLY A 583 -11.97 -34.29 -8.35
N LYS A 584 -12.90 -35.13 -8.82
CA LYS A 584 -12.59 -36.34 -9.61
C LYS A 584 -12.25 -36.02 -11.08
N ALA A 585 -12.70 -34.87 -11.61
CA ALA A 585 -12.34 -34.42 -12.95
C ALA A 585 -10.93 -33.80 -13.04
N GLN A 586 -10.40 -33.26 -11.93
CA GLN A 586 -9.09 -32.62 -11.90
C GLN A 586 -7.95 -33.63 -12.10
N ARG A 587 -6.98 -33.28 -12.96
CA ARG A 587 -5.75 -34.07 -13.16
C ARG A 587 -4.85 -34.05 -11.92
N ALA A 588 -3.97 -35.04 -11.83
CA ALA A 588 -2.97 -35.15 -10.75
C ALA A 588 -2.02 -33.94 -10.64
N ASP A 589 -1.76 -33.23 -11.74
CA ASP A 589 -0.97 -31.99 -11.79
C ASP A 589 -1.79 -30.71 -11.52
N GLY A 590 -3.07 -30.85 -11.18
CA GLY A 590 -3.97 -29.73 -10.83
C GLY A 590 -4.75 -29.13 -11.99
N TYR A 591 -4.47 -29.52 -13.24
CA TYR A 591 -5.22 -29.03 -14.40
C TYR A 591 -6.71 -29.40 -14.34
N LEU A 592 -7.57 -28.42 -14.62
CA LEU A 592 -9.02 -28.57 -14.61
C LEU A 592 -9.68 -27.64 -15.64
N HIS A 593 -10.09 -28.21 -16.78
CA HIS A 593 -10.89 -27.57 -17.83
C HIS A 593 -11.64 -28.64 -18.62
N THR A 594 -12.97 -28.64 -18.57
CA THR A 594 -13.74 -29.78 -19.10
C THR A 594 -13.65 -29.98 -20.62
N PRO A 595 -13.54 -28.96 -21.51
CA PRO A 595 -13.32 -29.18 -22.94
C PRO A 595 -12.09 -30.03 -23.25
N VAL A 596 -10.93 -29.64 -22.71
CA VAL A 596 -9.65 -30.32 -22.94
C VAL A 596 -9.63 -31.70 -22.29
N LEU A 597 -10.17 -31.84 -21.07
CA LEU A 597 -10.27 -33.13 -20.38
C LEU A 597 -11.18 -34.13 -21.10
N VAL A 598 -12.33 -33.68 -21.62
CA VAL A 598 -13.26 -34.53 -22.39
C VAL A 598 -12.68 -34.90 -23.76
N ALA A 599 -12.04 -33.98 -24.47
CA ALA A 599 -11.36 -34.26 -25.73
C ALA A 599 -10.25 -35.31 -25.57
N ALA A 600 -9.37 -35.13 -24.57
CA ALA A 600 -8.31 -36.09 -24.26
C ALA A 600 -8.86 -37.46 -23.81
N ARG A 601 -9.94 -37.50 -23.02
CA ARG A 601 -10.64 -38.75 -22.66
C ARG A 601 -11.16 -39.47 -23.89
N ASN A 602 -11.68 -38.73 -24.86
CA ASN A 602 -12.25 -39.25 -26.10
C ASN A 602 -11.20 -39.57 -27.18
N GLY A 603 -9.91 -39.51 -26.85
CA GLY A 603 -8.79 -39.92 -27.70
C GLY A 603 -8.13 -38.81 -28.52
N ASP A 604 -8.56 -37.55 -28.39
CA ASP A 604 -7.86 -36.42 -29.00
C ASP A 604 -6.73 -35.90 -28.09
N PHE A 605 -5.56 -36.49 -28.23
CA PHE A 605 -4.35 -36.09 -27.50
C PHE A 605 -3.71 -34.77 -28.02
N ASN A 606 -4.28 -34.14 -29.05
CA ASN A 606 -3.86 -32.80 -29.48
C ASN A 606 -4.51 -31.69 -28.61
N ALA A 607 -5.61 -32.01 -27.91
CA ALA A 607 -6.19 -31.15 -26.90
C ALA A 607 -5.27 -31.09 -25.66
N ILE A 608 -4.40 -30.08 -25.63
CA ILE A 608 -3.45 -29.83 -24.55
C ILE A 608 -3.80 -28.55 -23.77
N PRO A 609 -3.41 -28.44 -22.49
CA PRO A 609 -3.51 -27.19 -21.73
C PRO A 609 -2.89 -26.01 -22.48
N PHE A 610 -3.63 -24.90 -22.54
CA PHE A 610 -3.26 -23.69 -23.29
C PHE A 610 -2.99 -23.91 -24.79
N GLY A 611 -3.55 -24.97 -25.40
CA GLY A 611 -3.44 -25.20 -26.85
C GLY A 611 -4.21 -24.18 -27.71
N ASP A 612 -5.23 -23.51 -27.15
CA ASP A 612 -5.90 -22.35 -27.77
C ASP A 612 -6.22 -21.30 -26.69
N ARG A 613 -5.83 -20.04 -26.94
CA ARG A 613 -6.18 -18.92 -26.05
C ARG A 613 -7.68 -18.66 -25.95
N PHE A 614 -8.46 -19.07 -26.95
CA PHE A 614 -9.93 -18.98 -26.94
C PHE A 614 -10.60 -20.13 -26.16
N ASN A 615 -9.84 -20.97 -25.44
CA ASN A 615 -10.38 -21.91 -24.46
C ASN A 615 -10.80 -21.28 -23.12
N PHE A 616 -10.37 -20.04 -22.83
CA PHE A 616 -10.67 -19.34 -21.57
C PHE A 616 -10.27 -20.09 -20.28
N GLU A 617 -9.23 -20.94 -20.36
CA GLU A 617 -8.76 -21.80 -19.27
C GLU A 617 -8.47 -21.02 -17.97
N MET A 618 -7.69 -19.93 -18.07
CA MET A 618 -7.40 -19.06 -16.92
C MET A 618 -8.66 -18.40 -16.35
N TYR A 619 -9.65 -18.03 -17.19
CA TYR A 619 -10.91 -17.44 -16.75
C TYR A 619 -11.76 -18.42 -15.93
N ASN A 620 -11.81 -19.68 -16.39
CA ASN A 620 -12.51 -20.76 -15.69
C ASN A 620 -11.86 -21.04 -14.33
N MET A 621 -10.54 -21.17 -14.30
CA MET A 621 -9.77 -21.35 -13.06
C MET A 621 -9.89 -20.15 -12.10
N GLY A 622 -9.96 -18.92 -12.62
CA GLY A 622 -10.21 -17.73 -11.81
C GLY A 622 -11.56 -17.75 -11.10
N HIS A 623 -12.62 -18.17 -11.80
CA HIS A 623 -13.94 -18.33 -11.20
C HIS A 623 -13.99 -19.48 -10.18
N LEU A 624 -13.31 -20.59 -10.43
CA LEU A 624 -13.13 -21.67 -9.46
C LEU A 624 -12.52 -21.15 -8.14
N MET A 625 -11.46 -20.33 -8.22
CA MET A 625 -10.75 -19.86 -7.03
C MET A 625 -11.59 -18.93 -6.14
N THR A 626 -12.24 -17.89 -6.70
CA THR A 626 -13.14 -17.03 -5.91
C THR A 626 -14.30 -17.85 -5.31
N THR A 627 -14.87 -18.78 -6.07
CA THR A 627 -15.94 -19.69 -5.59
C THR A 627 -15.47 -20.58 -4.44
N ALA A 628 -14.27 -21.14 -4.54
CA ALA A 628 -13.67 -22.00 -3.53
C ALA A 628 -13.37 -21.26 -2.23
N CYS A 629 -12.88 -20.02 -2.34
CA CYS A 629 -12.64 -19.16 -1.18
C CYS A 629 -13.94 -18.81 -0.46
N LEU A 630 -15.00 -18.47 -1.20
CA LEU A 630 -16.33 -18.24 -0.63
C LEU A 630 -16.92 -19.51 -0.01
N HIS A 631 -16.74 -20.69 -0.63
CA HIS A 631 -17.20 -21.95 -0.05
C HIS A 631 -16.55 -22.21 1.31
N HIS A 632 -15.22 -22.16 1.38
CA HIS A 632 -14.47 -22.31 2.64
C HIS A 632 -14.88 -21.26 3.68
N GLU A 633 -15.10 -20.00 3.28
CA GLU A 633 -15.60 -18.93 4.16
C GLU A 633 -16.95 -19.24 4.79
N VAL A 634 -17.84 -19.92 4.05
CA VAL A 634 -19.23 -20.16 4.45
C VAL A 634 -19.43 -21.48 5.17
N THR A 635 -18.75 -22.55 4.75
CA THR A 635 -18.95 -23.91 5.28
C THR A 635 -17.80 -24.42 6.14
N GLY A 636 -16.63 -23.76 6.12
CA GLY A 636 -15.40 -24.24 6.76
C GLY A 636 -14.80 -25.48 6.08
N LYS A 637 -15.29 -25.88 4.89
CA LYS A 637 -14.82 -27.07 4.16
C LYS A 637 -13.66 -26.73 3.22
N ASP A 638 -12.63 -27.56 3.25
CA ASP A 638 -11.39 -27.39 2.47
C ASP A 638 -11.37 -28.14 1.12
N ASP A 639 -12.42 -28.88 0.78
CA ASP A 639 -12.46 -29.74 -0.40
C ASP A 639 -12.38 -28.96 -1.73
N LEU A 640 -13.26 -27.96 -1.93
CA LEU A 640 -13.20 -27.09 -3.10
C LEU A 640 -11.97 -26.17 -3.05
N LEU A 641 -11.52 -25.78 -1.85
CA LEU A 641 -10.30 -24.99 -1.67
C LEU A 641 -9.05 -25.77 -2.08
N ALA A 642 -8.97 -27.07 -1.80
CA ALA A 642 -7.87 -27.93 -2.22
C ALA A 642 -7.83 -28.12 -3.75
N ILE A 643 -9.00 -28.19 -4.40
CA ILE A 643 -9.10 -28.22 -5.88
C ILE A 643 -8.59 -26.90 -6.46
N ALA A 644 -9.03 -25.76 -5.91
CA ALA A 644 -8.60 -24.43 -6.36
C ALA A 644 -7.09 -24.18 -6.12
N ARG A 645 -6.53 -24.64 -5.00
CA ARG A 645 -5.09 -24.57 -4.71
C ARG A 645 -4.27 -25.33 -5.74
N LYS A 646 -4.65 -26.57 -6.06
CA LYS A 646 -4.00 -27.35 -7.13
C LYS A 646 -4.08 -26.66 -8.49
N ALA A 647 -5.22 -26.02 -8.81
CA ALA A 647 -5.34 -25.25 -10.05
C ALA A 647 -4.42 -24.00 -10.05
N ALA A 648 -4.20 -23.35 -8.89
CA ALA A 648 -3.25 -22.25 -8.76
C ALA A 648 -1.79 -22.71 -8.79
N ASP A 649 -1.46 -23.86 -8.19
CA ASP A 649 -0.14 -24.49 -8.27
C ASP A 649 0.19 -24.92 -9.72
N PHE A 650 -0.81 -25.40 -10.49
CA PHE A 650 -0.69 -25.64 -11.93
C PHE A 650 -0.36 -24.35 -12.71
N LEU A 651 -1.04 -23.23 -12.41
CA LEU A 651 -0.73 -21.93 -13.01
C LEU A 651 0.65 -21.41 -12.58
N ASP A 652 1.11 -21.68 -11.35
CA ASP A 652 2.46 -21.31 -10.92
C ASP A 652 3.54 -22.04 -11.71
N GLU A 653 3.37 -23.34 -11.97
CA GLU A 653 4.28 -24.12 -12.81
C GLU A 653 4.22 -23.67 -14.27
N ALA A 654 3.03 -23.66 -14.88
CA ALA A 654 2.83 -23.37 -16.30
C ALA A 654 3.27 -21.96 -16.72
N PHE A 655 3.22 -20.99 -15.80
CA PHE A 655 3.66 -19.61 -16.03
C PHE A 655 4.91 -19.23 -15.22
N ARG A 656 5.71 -20.20 -14.74
CA ARG A 656 6.97 -19.91 -14.01
C ARG A 656 7.97 -19.14 -14.84
N ASN A 657 8.11 -19.52 -16.11
CA ASN A 657 8.97 -18.87 -17.11
C ASN A 657 8.10 -18.46 -18.31
N PRO A 658 7.35 -17.34 -18.23
CA PRO A 658 6.34 -16.99 -19.21
C PRO A 658 6.96 -16.56 -20.55
N THR A 659 6.29 -16.93 -21.66
CA THR A 659 6.66 -16.53 -23.02
C THR A 659 5.69 -15.45 -23.59
N PRO A 660 6.05 -14.76 -24.68
CA PRO A 660 5.13 -13.91 -25.46
C PRO A 660 3.93 -14.65 -26.08
N GLU A 661 3.92 -15.98 -26.06
CA GLU A 661 2.77 -16.81 -26.45
C GLU A 661 1.87 -17.06 -25.24
N ASN A 662 2.43 -17.58 -24.13
CA ASN A 662 1.76 -17.75 -22.83
C ASN A 662 1.00 -16.48 -22.40
N ALA A 663 1.57 -15.30 -22.62
CA ALA A 663 0.97 -14.01 -22.30
C ALA A 663 -0.42 -13.78 -22.92
N ARG A 664 -0.67 -14.39 -24.09
CA ARG A 664 -1.91 -14.24 -24.88
C ARG A 664 -3.10 -15.01 -24.30
N HIS A 665 -2.89 -15.85 -23.28
CA HIS A 665 -3.93 -16.69 -22.65
C HIS A 665 -4.66 -15.97 -21.51
N ALA A 666 -4.21 -14.77 -21.11
CA ALA A 666 -4.84 -13.93 -20.09
C ALA A 666 -6.14 -13.23 -20.56
N ILE A 667 -6.94 -13.91 -21.39
CA ILE A 667 -8.22 -13.43 -21.94
C ILE A 667 -9.31 -13.54 -20.87
N CYS A 668 -10.11 -12.47 -20.72
CA CYS A 668 -11.18 -12.35 -19.72
C CYS A 668 -10.66 -12.57 -18.27
N PRO A 669 -9.94 -11.59 -17.70
CA PRO A 669 -9.01 -11.85 -16.61
C PRO A 669 -9.65 -11.90 -15.20
N SER A 670 -10.57 -12.85 -14.98
CA SER A 670 -11.08 -13.19 -13.64
C SER A 670 -10.01 -13.79 -12.72
N HIS A 671 -8.94 -14.37 -13.30
CA HIS A 671 -7.87 -15.03 -12.54
C HIS A 671 -7.12 -14.10 -11.59
N TYR A 672 -6.98 -12.81 -11.88
CA TYR A 672 -6.37 -11.89 -10.91
C TYR A 672 -7.20 -11.81 -9.62
N MET A 673 -8.53 -11.66 -9.71
CA MET A 673 -9.41 -11.70 -8.53
C MET A 673 -9.30 -13.07 -7.83
N GLY A 674 -9.45 -14.17 -8.56
CA GLY A 674 -9.43 -15.52 -7.99
C GLY A 674 -8.12 -15.89 -7.28
N ILE A 675 -6.98 -15.59 -7.88
CA ILE A 675 -5.66 -15.89 -7.30
C ILE A 675 -5.38 -15.02 -6.06
N ILE A 676 -5.84 -13.76 -6.05
CA ILE A 676 -5.67 -12.87 -4.90
C ILE A 676 -6.66 -13.21 -3.78
N ASP A 677 -7.88 -13.62 -4.09
CA ASP A 677 -8.81 -14.22 -3.13
C ASP A 677 -8.23 -15.50 -2.50
N LEU A 678 -7.57 -16.35 -3.31
CA LEU A 678 -6.87 -17.54 -2.82
C LEU A 678 -5.68 -17.19 -1.92
N TYR A 679 -4.88 -16.17 -2.26
CA TYR A 679 -3.84 -15.62 -1.39
C TYR A 679 -4.43 -15.12 -0.05
N ARG A 680 -5.53 -14.37 -0.09
CA ARG A 680 -6.21 -13.86 1.12
C ARG A 680 -6.70 -14.96 2.03
N THR A 681 -7.27 -16.04 1.47
CA THR A 681 -7.80 -17.18 2.23
C THR A 681 -6.68 -18.06 2.78
N THR A 682 -5.69 -18.40 1.97
CA THR A 682 -4.65 -19.41 2.32
C THR A 682 -3.39 -18.83 2.96
N LYS A 683 -3.15 -17.52 2.81
CA LYS A 683 -1.90 -16.80 3.15
C LYS A 683 -0.63 -17.32 2.46
N GLU A 684 -0.76 -18.15 1.42
CA GLU A 684 0.35 -18.69 0.63
C GLU A 684 0.95 -17.59 -0.28
N PRO A 685 2.16 -17.05 0.02
CA PRO A 685 2.73 -15.94 -0.73
C PRO A 685 3.00 -16.24 -2.20
N ARG A 686 3.18 -17.52 -2.59
CA ARG A 686 3.34 -17.91 -4.00
C ARG A 686 2.16 -17.47 -4.87
N TYR A 687 0.95 -17.41 -4.32
CA TYR A 687 -0.22 -16.95 -5.08
C TYR A 687 -0.20 -15.43 -5.32
N LEU A 688 0.32 -14.62 -4.39
CA LEU A 688 0.52 -13.18 -4.64
C LEU A 688 1.62 -12.94 -5.69
N GLU A 689 2.72 -13.68 -5.63
CA GLU A 689 3.78 -13.59 -6.65
C GLU A 689 3.32 -14.09 -8.02
N LEU A 690 2.48 -15.12 -8.08
CA LEU A 690 1.79 -15.53 -9.31
C LEU A 690 0.92 -14.39 -9.86
N ALA A 691 0.12 -13.72 -9.04
CA ALA A 691 -0.72 -12.59 -9.48
C ALA A 691 0.12 -11.43 -10.05
N LYS A 692 1.23 -11.06 -9.39
CA LYS A 692 2.20 -10.07 -9.90
C LYS A 692 2.81 -10.50 -11.23
N ARG A 693 3.31 -11.74 -11.32
CA ARG A 693 3.94 -12.30 -12.52
C ARG A 693 2.97 -12.38 -13.70
N LEU A 694 1.69 -12.70 -13.46
CA LEU A 694 0.66 -12.70 -14.50
C LEU A 694 0.24 -11.30 -14.96
N ILE A 695 0.49 -10.23 -14.18
CA ILE A 695 0.36 -8.84 -14.66
C ILE A 695 1.58 -8.46 -15.51
N GLN A 696 2.80 -8.68 -14.99
CA GLN A 696 4.06 -8.41 -15.72
C GLN A 696 4.15 -9.19 -17.04
N MET A 697 3.57 -10.39 -17.10
CA MET A 697 3.48 -11.20 -18.32
C MET A 697 2.72 -10.47 -19.46
N ARG A 698 1.80 -9.55 -19.16
CA ARG A 698 1.08 -8.77 -20.18
C ARG A 698 2.02 -7.88 -20.99
N ASP A 699 3.13 -7.43 -20.40
CA ASP A 699 4.11 -6.56 -21.05
C ASP A 699 4.98 -7.33 -22.08
N LEU A 700 4.83 -8.66 -22.15
CA LEU A 700 5.42 -9.51 -23.19
C LEU A 700 4.58 -9.57 -24.49
N VAL A 701 3.39 -8.95 -24.53
CA VAL A 701 2.50 -8.97 -25.70
C VAL A 701 2.94 -7.93 -26.73
N VAL A 702 3.43 -8.39 -27.89
CA VAL A 702 4.03 -7.54 -28.94
C VAL A 702 3.09 -7.15 -30.09
N ASP A 703 1.91 -7.76 -30.16
CA ASP A 703 0.90 -7.60 -31.23
C ASP A 703 -0.53 -7.53 -30.66
N GLY A 704 -0.65 -7.04 -29.43
CA GLY A 704 -1.91 -6.92 -28.69
C GLY A 704 -2.87 -5.87 -29.23
N GLY A 705 -4.09 -5.87 -28.69
CA GLY A 705 -5.18 -5.02 -29.12
C GLY A 705 -6.09 -4.58 -27.97
N ASP A 706 -6.91 -3.57 -28.26
CA ASP A 706 -7.78 -2.97 -27.25
C ASP A 706 -8.82 -3.96 -26.72
N ASP A 707 -9.23 -4.94 -27.54
CA ASP A 707 -10.24 -5.96 -27.22
C ASP A 707 -9.92 -6.76 -25.95
N ASN A 708 -8.62 -6.97 -25.67
CA ASN A 708 -8.08 -7.65 -24.49
C ASN A 708 -7.39 -6.71 -23.49
N GLN A 709 -7.36 -5.40 -23.77
CA GLN A 709 -6.62 -4.40 -22.99
C GLN A 709 -5.11 -4.75 -22.92
N ASP A 710 -4.55 -5.32 -23.99
CA ASP A 710 -3.15 -5.81 -24.10
C ASP A 710 -2.34 -5.12 -25.22
N ARG A 711 -2.85 -4.03 -25.82
CA ARG A 711 -2.11 -3.20 -26.80
C ARG A 711 -0.89 -2.49 -26.19
N ILE A 712 -1.00 -2.05 -24.93
CA ILE A 712 0.03 -1.31 -24.19
C ILE A 712 0.08 -1.82 -22.74
N PRO A 713 1.23 -1.69 -22.04
CA PRO A 713 1.37 -2.00 -20.62
C PRO A 713 0.25 -1.40 -19.78
N PHE A 714 -0.21 -2.09 -18.73
CA PHE A 714 -1.34 -1.62 -17.95
C PHE A 714 -1.09 -0.25 -17.29
N THR A 715 0.13 -0.01 -16.82
CA THR A 715 0.56 1.26 -16.20
C THR A 715 0.41 2.48 -17.13
N ASP A 716 0.40 2.24 -18.44
CA ASP A 716 0.34 3.28 -19.48
C ASP A 716 -1.12 3.56 -19.92
N GLN A 717 -2.08 2.76 -19.44
CA GLN A 717 -3.50 2.89 -19.80
C GLN A 717 -4.17 4.03 -19.01
N ASN A 718 -4.87 4.90 -19.74
CA ASN A 718 -5.59 6.05 -19.18
C ASN A 718 -7.05 6.17 -19.66
N GLU A 719 -7.50 5.26 -20.53
CA GLU A 719 -8.89 5.14 -20.97
C GLU A 719 -9.35 3.68 -20.96
N ALA A 720 -10.64 3.43 -20.73
CA ALA A 720 -11.22 2.11 -20.92
C ALA A 720 -11.51 1.86 -22.41
N VAL A 721 -11.03 0.72 -22.93
CA VAL A 721 -11.09 0.37 -24.36
C VAL A 721 -11.39 -1.13 -24.57
N GLY A 722 -11.97 -1.46 -25.72
CA GLY A 722 -12.33 -2.84 -26.08
C GLY A 722 -13.37 -3.48 -25.15
N HIS A 723 -13.34 -4.81 -25.05
CA HIS A 723 -14.43 -5.62 -24.48
C HIS A 723 -14.70 -5.28 -23.00
N ALA A 724 -15.92 -4.80 -22.71
CA ALA A 724 -16.22 -4.14 -21.43
C ALA A 724 -16.14 -5.08 -20.21
N VAL A 725 -16.56 -6.35 -20.34
CA VAL A 725 -16.36 -7.39 -19.31
C VAL A 725 -14.88 -7.62 -19.01
N ARG A 726 -14.04 -7.77 -20.05
CA ARG A 726 -12.60 -8.06 -19.87
C ARG A 726 -11.91 -6.88 -19.18
N ALA A 727 -12.19 -5.67 -19.64
CA ALA A 727 -11.70 -4.43 -19.05
C ALA A 727 -12.12 -4.28 -17.58
N THR A 728 -13.41 -4.37 -17.27
CA THR A 728 -13.90 -4.21 -15.88
C THR A 728 -13.42 -5.31 -14.94
N TYR A 729 -13.27 -6.56 -15.41
CA TYR A 729 -12.67 -7.64 -14.61
C TYR A 729 -11.16 -7.43 -14.39
N LEU A 730 -10.44 -6.90 -15.38
CA LEU A 730 -9.03 -6.51 -15.26
C LEU A 730 -8.87 -5.43 -14.19
N TYR A 731 -9.67 -4.36 -14.27
CA TYR A 731 -9.58 -3.24 -13.34
C TYR A 731 -10.02 -3.64 -11.92
N ALA A 732 -10.98 -4.55 -11.77
CA ALA A 732 -11.30 -5.17 -10.49
C ALA A 732 -10.10 -5.99 -9.94
N GLY A 733 -9.52 -6.89 -10.73
CA GLY A 733 -8.38 -7.70 -10.33
C GLY A 733 -7.12 -6.89 -9.97
N ILE A 734 -6.90 -5.76 -10.65
CA ILE A 734 -5.77 -4.87 -10.37
C ILE A 734 -6.03 -3.96 -9.17
N ALA A 735 -7.27 -3.52 -8.94
CA ALA A 735 -7.64 -2.85 -7.69
C ALA A 735 -7.46 -3.79 -6.47
N ASP A 736 -7.72 -5.09 -6.66
CA ASP A 736 -7.39 -6.11 -5.67
C ASP A 736 -5.88 -6.30 -5.49
N LEU A 737 -5.07 -6.27 -6.56
CA LEU A 737 -3.61 -6.38 -6.46
C LEU A 737 -3.02 -5.18 -5.73
N TYR A 738 -3.43 -3.96 -6.08
CA TYR A 738 -3.04 -2.73 -5.38
C TYR A 738 -3.33 -2.80 -3.87
N ALA A 739 -4.47 -3.33 -3.47
CA ALA A 739 -4.84 -3.45 -2.06
C ALA A 739 -3.87 -4.34 -1.24
N GLU A 740 -3.27 -5.35 -1.87
CA GLU A 740 -2.24 -6.20 -1.24
C GLU A 740 -0.81 -5.65 -1.41
N THR A 741 -0.47 -4.97 -2.51
CA THR A 741 0.91 -4.58 -2.84
C THR A 741 1.28 -3.14 -2.54
N GLY A 742 0.33 -2.22 -2.54
CA GLY A 742 0.58 -0.77 -2.43
C GLY A 742 1.23 -0.13 -3.65
N ASP A 743 1.33 -0.85 -4.77
CA ASP A 743 2.00 -0.38 -5.98
C ASP A 743 1.24 0.82 -6.61
N ALA A 744 1.77 2.02 -6.37
CA ALA A 744 1.20 3.28 -6.83
C ALA A 744 1.02 3.34 -8.35
N ASN A 745 1.82 2.60 -9.14
CA ASN A 745 1.72 2.57 -10.60
C ASN A 745 0.40 1.93 -11.08
N LEU A 746 -0.13 0.97 -10.30
CA LEU A 746 -1.43 0.36 -10.56
C LEU A 746 -2.56 1.37 -10.30
N TRP A 747 -2.48 2.12 -9.20
CA TRP A 747 -3.50 3.11 -8.83
C TRP A 747 -3.50 4.35 -9.74
N SER A 748 -2.32 4.76 -10.23
CA SER A 748 -2.18 5.88 -11.18
C SER A 748 -2.75 5.58 -12.56
N ALA A 749 -2.88 4.31 -12.96
CA ALA A 749 -3.61 3.90 -14.16
C ALA A 749 -5.11 3.69 -13.88
N LEU A 750 -5.47 3.00 -12.79
CA LEU A 750 -6.87 2.76 -12.41
C LEU A 750 -7.69 4.05 -12.28
N THR A 751 -7.12 5.13 -11.74
CA THR A 751 -7.86 6.37 -11.45
C THR A 751 -8.27 7.13 -12.72
N PRO A 752 -7.38 7.43 -13.69
CA PRO A 752 -7.77 7.98 -14.99
C PRO A 752 -8.70 7.07 -15.80
N ILE A 753 -8.50 5.75 -15.78
CA ILE A 753 -9.38 4.79 -16.48
C ILE A 753 -10.80 4.85 -15.89
N TRP A 754 -10.94 4.91 -14.56
CA TRP A 754 -12.23 5.08 -13.88
C TRP A 754 -12.90 6.40 -14.26
N GLN A 755 -12.14 7.50 -14.23
CA GLN A 755 -12.64 8.82 -14.62
C GLN A 755 -13.10 8.84 -16.09
N ASN A 756 -12.35 8.20 -16.99
CA ASN A 756 -12.71 8.04 -18.39
C ASN A 756 -14.04 7.30 -18.58
N VAL A 757 -14.27 6.21 -17.83
CA VAL A 757 -15.55 5.48 -17.86
C VAL A 757 -16.68 6.38 -17.36
N VAL A 758 -16.58 6.91 -16.14
CA VAL A 758 -17.69 7.60 -15.47
C VAL A 758 -18.05 8.93 -16.15
N GLU A 759 -17.08 9.69 -16.65
CA GLU A 759 -17.34 10.98 -17.30
C GLU A 759 -17.67 10.88 -18.80
N LYS A 760 -17.30 9.78 -19.49
CA LYS A 760 -17.25 9.76 -20.97
C LYS A 760 -17.77 8.48 -21.64
N LYS A 761 -17.87 7.34 -20.95
CA LYS A 761 -18.21 6.03 -21.57
C LYS A 761 -19.24 5.17 -20.82
N MET A 762 -19.81 5.68 -19.72
CA MET A 762 -20.85 5.02 -18.93
C MET A 762 -22.23 5.62 -19.22
N TYR A 763 -23.26 4.77 -19.35
CA TYR A 763 -24.63 5.22 -19.53
C TYR A 763 -25.26 5.67 -18.19
N LEU A 764 -26.33 6.49 -18.26
CA LEU A 764 -27.07 6.96 -17.07
C LEU A 764 -27.59 5.81 -16.18
N THR A 765 -27.79 4.61 -16.72
CA THR A 765 -28.17 3.40 -15.96
C THR A 765 -27.01 2.72 -15.23
N GLY A 766 -25.79 3.26 -15.27
CA GLY A 766 -24.56 2.57 -14.84
C GLY A 766 -24.09 1.50 -15.85
N GLY A 767 -24.65 1.50 -17.06
CA GLY A 767 -24.33 0.53 -18.11
C GLY A 767 -22.95 0.76 -18.75
N CYS A 768 -22.23 -0.33 -19.06
CA CYS A 768 -20.90 -0.27 -19.67
C CYS A 768 -20.80 -1.11 -20.96
N GLY A 769 -20.10 -0.56 -21.96
CA GLY A 769 -19.93 -1.16 -23.28
C GLY A 769 -20.98 -0.68 -24.28
N ALA A 770 -20.62 0.29 -25.12
CA ALA A 770 -21.52 0.88 -26.09
C ALA A 770 -21.78 0.00 -27.33
N LEU A 771 -20.82 -0.83 -27.74
CA LEU A 771 -20.78 -1.43 -29.08
C LEU A 771 -20.90 -2.97 -29.07
N PHE A 772 -21.74 -3.54 -29.94
CA PHE A 772 -21.77 -4.98 -30.23
C PHE A 772 -20.46 -5.44 -30.91
N ASP A 773 -20.06 -4.71 -31.95
CA ASP A 773 -18.83 -4.84 -32.72
C ASP A 773 -18.35 -3.43 -33.09
N GLY A 774 -17.04 -3.23 -33.28
CA GLY A 774 -16.47 -1.94 -33.63
C GLY A 774 -15.01 -1.99 -34.04
N ALA A 775 -14.41 -0.81 -34.15
CA ALA A 775 -13.01 -0.60 -34.49
C ALA A 775 -12.29 0.17 -33.37
N SER A 776 -11.01 -0.11 -33.15
CA SER A 776 -10.21 0.58 -32.14
C SER A 776 -8.73 0.69 -32.52
N PRO A 777 -8.09 1.87 -32.44
CA PRO A 777 -8.70 3.17 -32.15
C PRO A 777 -9.60 3.60 -33.31
N ASP A 778 -10.83 4.00 -33.02
CA ASP A 778 -11.77 4.51 -34.02
C ASP A 778 -11.26 5.82 -34.65
N GLY A 779 -11.49 6.01 -35.95
CA GLY A 779 -11.02 7.18 -36.69
C GLY A 779 -9.48 7.36 -36.81
N SER A 780 -8.66 6.34 -36.48
CA SER A 780 -7.20 6.46 -36.52
C SER A 780 -6.67 6.80 -37.92
N ARG A 781 -5.76 7.79 -37.99
CA ARG A 781 -5.02 8.14 -39.22
C ARG A 781 -4.10 7.01 -39.70
N ASN A 782 -3.69 6.10 -38.82
CA ASN A 782 -2.91 4.93 -39.18
C ASN A 782 -3.83 3.71 -39.29
N GLN A 783 -4.32 3.41 -40.49
CA GLN A 783 -5.22 2.29 -40.73
C GLN A 783 -4.67 0.93 -40.24
N LYS A 784 -3.33 0.75 -40.22
CA LYS A 784 -2.68 -0.47 -39.71
C LYS A 784 -2.73 -0.63 -38.18
N SER A 785 -3.07 0.43 -37.44
CA SER A 785 -3.26 0.36 -35.97
C SER A 785 -4.66 -0.12 -35.56
N ILE A 786 -5.62 -0.12 -36.49
CA ILE A 786 -7.03 -0.36 -36.21
C ILE A 786 -7.29 -1.86 -36.11
N THR A 787 -7.74 -2.30 -34.94
CA THR A 787 -8.16 -3.68 -34.65
C THR A 787 -9.69 -3.74 -34.48
N ARG A 788 -10.31 -4.87 -34.83
CA ARG A 788 -11.72 -5.13 -34.45
C ARG A 788 -11.82 -5.27 -32.93
N ILE A 789 -12.89 -4.71 -32.38
CA ILE A 789 -13.33 -4.90 -30.99
C ILE A 789 -14.75 -5.46 -30.96
N HIS A 790 -15.14 -6.14 -29.88
CA HIS A 790 -16.51 -6.63 -29.66
C HIS A 790 -16.97 -6.47 -28.21
N GLN A 791 -18.29 -6.28 -28.02
CA GLN A 791 -18.95 -6.16 -26.71
C GLN A 791 -18.29 -5.07 -25.84
N ALA A 792 -18.05 -3.91 -26.46
CA ALA A 792 -16.92 -3.04 -26.16
C ALA A 792 -17.29 -1.60 -25.81
N PHE A 793 -16.38 -0.92 -25.11
CA PHE A 793 -16.38 0.55 -25.00
C PHE A 793 -16.19 1.21 -26.37
N GLY A 794 -16.94 2.29 -26.61
CA GLY A 794 -16.81 3.12 -27.81
C GLY A 794 -15.77 4.24 -27.66
N ARG A 795 -15.78 5.19 -28.61
CA ARG A 795 -15.08 6.47 -28.44
C ARG A 795 -15.68 7.26 -27.27
N ASN A 796 -14.93 8.22 -26.72
CA ASN A 796 -15.48 9.16 -25.74
C ASN A 796 -16.79 9.79 -26.25
N TYR A 797 -17.82 9.77 -25.40
CA TYR A 797 -19.18 10.28 -25.64
C TYR A 797 -20.02 9.55 -26.70
N GLN A 798 -19.60 8.39 -27.21
CA GLN A 798 -20.44 7.55 -28.09
C GLN A 798 -21.34 6.62 -27.24
N LEU A 799 -22.60 6.99 -27.07
CA LEU A 799 -23.56 6.28 -26.20
C LEU A 799 -24.92 6.04 -26.93
N PRO A 800 -24.96 5.25 -28.01
CA PRO A 800 -26.15 5.04 -28.83
C PRO A 800 -27.25 4.25 -28.08
N ASN A 801 -28.44 4.81 -27.95
CA ASN A 801 -29.48 4.26 -27.07
C ASN A 801 -30.15 2.95 -27.54
N ILE A 802 -30.24 2.72 -28.86
CA ILE A 802 -30.91 1.54 -29.46
C ILE A 802 -29.96 0.36 -29.60
N THR A 803 -28.72 0.64 -30.01
CA THR A 803 -27.66 -0.36 -30.25
C THR A 803 -26.68 -0.49 -29.08
N ALA A 804 -26.98 0.13 -27.94
CA ALA A 804 -26.25 -0.04 -26.68
C ALA A 804 -26.11 -1.53 -26.33
N HIS A 805 -24.87 -2.01 -26.24
CA HIS A 805 -24.62 -3.38 -25.80
C HIS A 805 -24.90 -3.53 -24.30
N ASN A 806 -24.27 -2.71 -23.44
CA ASN A 806 -24.51 -2.64 -21.99
C ASN A 806 -24.67 -4.03 -21.34
N GLU A 807 -23.67 -4.89 -21.56
CA GLU A 807 -23.75 -6.31 -21.20
C GLU A 807 -24.00 -6.47 -19.70
N THR A 808 -24.94 -7.33 -19.31
CA THR A 808 -25.25 -7.56 -17.89
C THR A 808 -23.98 -7.98 -17.11
N CYS A 809 -23.08 -8.77 -17.71
CA CYS A 809 -21.76 -9.06 -17.12
C CYS A 809 -20.83 -7.85 -17.00
N ALA A 810 -20.86 -6.89 -17.92
CA ALA A 810 -20.02 -5.69 -17.87
C ALA A 810 -20.52 -4.73 -16.80
N ASN A 811 -21.84 -4.66 -16.61
CA ASN A 811 -22.49 -3.90 -15.54
C ASN A 811 -22.11 -4.51 -14.17
N ILE A 812 -22.13 -5.84 -14.04
CA ILE A 812 -21.65 -6.56 -12.85
C ILE A 812 -20.14 -6.34 -12.64
N GLY A 813 -19.33 -6.38 -13.70
CA GLY A 813 -17.91 -6.05 -13.64
C GLY A 813 -17.66 -4.62 -13.13
N ASN A 814 -18.48 -3.66 -13.55
CA ASN A 814 -18.45 -2.29 -13.04
C ASN A 814 -18.74 -2.24 -11.53
N CYS A 815 -19.73 -2.99 -11.02
CA CYS A 815 -19.95 -3.13 -9.57
C CYS A 815 -18.73 -3.75 -8.86
N LEU A 816 -18.19 -4.85 -9.37
CA LEU A 816 -17.06 -5.57 -8.77
C LEU A 816 -15.78 -4.70 -8.70
N TRP A 817 -15.56 -3.85 -9.71
CA TRP A 817 -14.47 -2.88 -9.74
C TRP A 817 -14.70 -1.73 -8.76
N ASN A 818 -15.87 -1.08 -8.81
CA ASN A 818 -16.18 0.04 -7.91
C ASN A 818 -16.18 -0.37 -6.43
N TRP A 819 -16.65 -1.59 -6.11
CA TRP A 819 -16.52 -2.14 -4.75
C TRP A 819 -15.07 -2.17 -4.26
N ARG A 820 -14.13 -2.61 -5.11
CA ARG A 820 -12.71 -2.71 -4.75
C ARG A 820 -12.03 -1.34 -4.69
N MET A 821 -12.39 -0.41 -5.58
CA MET A 821 -11.96 0.99 -5.48
C MET A 821 -12.45 1.65 -4.18
N PHE A 822 -13.67 1.34 -3.73
CA PHE A 822 -14.17 1.76 -2.42
C PHE A 822 -13.39 1.13 -1.26
N LEU A 823 -13.16 -0.19 -1.25
CA LEU A 823 -12.38 -0.85 -0.18
C LEU A 823 -10.96 -0.25 -0.07
N ALA A 824 -10.32 0.01 -1.21
CA ALA A 824 -9.01 0.65 -1.27
C ALA A 824 -9.01 2.08 -0.70
N SER A 825 -9.98 2.93 -1.09
CA SER A 825 -9.92 4.40 -0.87
C SER A 825 -10.84 4.96 0.23
N GLY A 826 -11.93 4.27 0.56
CA GLY A 826 -13.03 4.80 1.37
C GLY A 826 -13.90 5.86 0.67
N GLU A 827 -13.70 6.14 -0.63
CA GLU A 827 -14.44 7.20 -1.32
C GLU A 827 -15.86 6.76 -1.75
N SER A 828 -16.85 7.55 -1.33
CA SER A 828 -18.29 7.37 -1.61
C SER A 828 -18.66 7.39 -3.09
N LYS A 829 -17.89 8.09 -3.94
CA LYS A 829 -18.11 8.17 -5.39
C LYS A 829 -18.17 6.80 -6.07
N TYR A 830 -17.40 5.83 -5.56
CA TYR A 830 -17.40 4.46 -6.06
C TYR A 830 -18.68 3.70 -5.65
N ILE A 831 -19.16 3.91 -4.42
CA ILE A 831 -20.44 3.35 -3.97
C ILE A 831 -21.64 4.02 -4.65
N ASP A 832 -21.57 5.29 -5.03
CA ASP A 832 -22.61 5.94 -5.84
C ASP A 832 -22.74 5.29 -7.24
N VAL A 833 -21.62 4.93 -7.89
CA VAL A 833 -21.63 4.18 -9.17
C VAL A 833 -22.11 2.74 -8.97
N LEU A 834 -21.69 2.06 -7.91
CA LEU A 834 -22.17 0.72 -7.55
C LEU A 834 -23.67 0.71 -7.29
N GLU A 835 -24.19 1.68 -6.53
CA GLU A 835 -25.62 1.88 -6.28
C GLU A 835 -26.39 2.09 -7.60
N GLN A 836 -25.92 3.03 -8.42
CA GLN A 836 -26.54 3.35 -9.71
C GLN A 836 -26.56 2.15 -10.66
N THR A 837 -25.50 1.34 -10.67
CA THR A 837 -25.38 0.14 -11.52
C THR A 837 -26.25 -1.01 -10.99
N LEU A 838 -26.26 -1.27 -9.68
CA LEU A 838 -27.10 -2.30 -9.05
C LEU A 838 -28.60 -2.05 -9.26
N TYR A 839 -29.11 -0.86 -8.91
CA TYR A 839 -30.54 -0.56 -8.99
C TYR A 839 -31.08 -0.44 -10.42
N ASN A 840 -30.21 -0.30 -11.44
CA ASN A 840 -30.62 -0.07 -12.82
C ASN A 840 -30.08 -1.16 -13.77
N SER A 841 -28.84 -1.04 -14.28
CA SER A 841 -28.34 -1.87 -15.40
C SER A 841 -27.95 -3.32 -15.04
N VAL A 842 -27.84 -3.66 -13.75
CA VAL A 842 -27.72 -5.06 -13.30
C VAL A 842 -29.10 -5.71 -13.17
N LEU A 843 -30.03 -5.08 -12.45
CA LEU A 843 -31.38 -5.64 -12.24
C LEU A 843 -32.25 -5.64 -13.50
N SER A 844 -32.02 -4.75 -14.47
CA SER A 844 -32.66 -4.85 -15.80
C SER A 844 -32.33 -6.18 -16.49
N GLY A 845 -31.15 -6.76 -16.21
CA GLY A 845 -30.63 -8.00 -16.77
C GLY A 845 -31.46 -9.26 -16.45
N VAL A 846 -32.41 -9.19 -15.53
CA VAL A 846 -33.30 -10.29 -15.15
C VAL A 846 -34.75 -9.82 -15.02
N SER A 847 -35.68 -10.75 -15.24
CA SER A 847 -37.11 -10.58 -15.03
C SER A 847 -37.43 -10.43 -13.53
N LEU A 848 -38.56 -9.80 -13.21
CA LEU A 848 -38.99 -9.60 -11.82
C LEU A 848 -39.33 -10.92 -11.11
N ASP A 849 -39.57 -12.02 -11.84
CA ASP A 849 -39.77 -13.36 -11.27
C ASP A 849 -38.50 -14.21 -11.18
N GLY A 850 -37.38 -13.75 -11.75
CA GLY A 850 -36.08 -14.42 -11.70
C GLY A 850 -35.85 -15.51 -12.76
N THR A 851 -36.72 -15.70 -13.75
CA THR A 851 -36.65 -16.86 -14.68
C THR A 851 -36.19 -16.54 -16.10
N GLU A 852 -36.35 -15.30 -16.57
CA GLU A 852 -35.89 -14.82 -17.88
C GLU A 852 -34.84 -13.70 -17.79
N PHE A 853 -33.97 -13.59 -18.80
CA PHE A 853 -32.75 -12.77 -18.76
C PHE A 853 -32.51 -11.92 -20.01
N PHE A 854 -31.88 -10.76 -19.83
CA PHE A 854 -31.24 -9.97 -20.89
C PHE A 854 -29.72 -10.20 -20.90
N TYR A 855 -29.16 -10.35 -22.10
CA TYR A 855 -27.72 -10.23 -22.31
C TYR A 855 -27.31 -8.75 -22.39
N THR A 856 -28.10 -7.95 -23.12
CA THR A 856 -27.85 -6.53 -23.42
C THR A 856 -28.94 -5.62 -22.86
N ASN A 857 -28.55 -4.45 -22.35
CA ASN A 857 -29.46 -3.54 -21.64
C ASN A 857 -29.59 -2.18 -22.36
N PRO A 858 -30.45 -2.08 -23.40
CA PRO A 858 -30.64 -0.86 -24.19
C PRO A 858 -31.37 0.24 -23.41
N LEU A 859 -31.23 1.50 -23.84
CA LEU A 859 -31.95 2.66 -23.29
C LEU A 859 -33.12 3.12 -24.18
N ARG A 860 -33.30 2.49 -25.34
CA ARG A 860 -34.47 2.66 -26.22
C ARG A 860 -34.76 1.37 -26.98
N HIS A 861 -36.02 0.94 -26.97
CA HIS A 861 -36.54 -0.22 -27.71
C HIS A 861 -37.68 0.24 -28.62
N TYR A 862 -37.61 -0.13 -29.90
CA TYR A 862 -38.70 0.02 -30.88
C TYR A 862 -39.08 -1.36 -31.41
N ASP A 863 -40.38 -1.65 -31.49
CA ASP A 863 -40.82 -2.89 -32.13
C ASP A 863 -40.59 -2.80 -33.65
N GLY A 864 -40.16 -3.89 -34.27
CA GLY A 864 -39.71 -3.87 -35.67
C GLY A 864 -38.53 -2.93 -35.98
N GLY A 865 -37.83 -2.40 -34.96
CA GLY A 865 -36.74 -1.43 -35.12
C GLY A 865 -35.65 -1.84 -36.13
N PRO A 866 -34.96 -0.87 -36.76
CA PRO A 866 -34.44 -1.00 -38.14
C PRO A 866 -33.15 -1.80 -38.34
N VAL A 867 -32.58 -2.40 -37.29
CA VAL A 867 -31.33 -3.16 -37.36
C VAL A 867 -31.43 -4.45 -36.54
N ASP A 868 -31.20 -5.61 -37.16
CA ASP A 868 -31.15 -6.88 -36.44
C ASP A 868 -29.98 -6.90 -35.46
N LEU A 869 -30.24 -7.41 -34.25
CA LEU A 869 -29.25 -7.48 -33.17
C LEU A 869 -28.88 -8.94 -32.90
N ARG A 870 -27.62 -9.18 -32.51
CA ARG A 870 -27.10 -10.51 -32.17
C ARG A 870 -27.87 -11.20 -31.04
N TRP A 871 -28.45 -10.41 -30.14
CA TRP A 871 -29.11 -10.84 -28.92
C TRP A 871 -30.58 -10.43 -28.90
N SER A 872 -31.41 -11.17 -28.17
CA SER A 872 -32.85 -10.93 -28.08
C SER A 872 -33.18 -9.53 -27.53
N ARG A 873 -34.14 -8.86 -28.17
CA ARG A 873 -34.69 -7.56 -27.71
C ARG A 873 -35.72 -7.68 -26.58
N SER A 874 -36.08 -8.91 -26.19
CA SER A 874 -36.88 -9.25 -25.00
C SER A 874 -36.10 -10.22 -24.12
N ARG A 875 -36.45 -10.33 -22.83
CA ARG A 875 -35.84 -11.36 -21.97
C ARG A 875 -36.16 -12.77 -22.48
N VAL A 876 -35.27 -13.71 -22.18
CA VAL A 876 -35.40 -15.13 -22.56
C VAL A 876 -34.91 -16.05 -21.43
N PRO A 877 -35.50 -17.25 -21.25
CA PRO A 877 -35.08 -18.19 -20.19
C PRO A 877 -33.74 -18.87 -20.48
N PHE A 878 -33.26 -18.87 -21.73
CA PHE A 878 -31.94 -19.41 -22.10
C PHE A 878 -31.30 -18.63 -23.25
N MET A 879 -29.96 -18.58 -23.26
CA MET A 879 -29.13 -17.93 -24.27
C MET A 879 -27.82 -18.72 -24.44
N THR A 880 -27.29 -18.78 -25.67
CA THR A 880 -26.12 -19.62 -26.00
C THR A 880 -24.85 -19.21 -25.27
N ALA A 881 -24.61 -17.90 -25.12
CA ALA A 881 -23.64 -17.34 -24.19
C ALA A 881 -24.29 -17.10 -22.81
N PHE A 882 -24.36 -18.14 -21.99
CA PHE A 882 -25.08 -18.14 -20.71
C PHE A 882 -24.27 -17.51 -19.55
N CYS A 883 -23.40 -16.55 -19.86
CA CYS A 883 -22.52 -15.92 -18.88
C CYS A 883 -23.25 -14.94 -17.96
N CYS A 884 -24.29 -14.27 -18.47
CA CYS A 884 -25.05 -13.25 -17.75
C CYS A 884 -25.91 -13.82 -16.61
N PRO A 885 -26.75 -14.86 -16.80
CA PRO A 885 -27.66 -15.35 -15.74
C PRO A 885 -26.98 -15.74 -14.41
N PRO A 886 -25.96 -16.63 -14.36
CA PRO A 886 -25.32 -16.99 -13.10
C PRO A 886 -24.53 -15.83 -12.48
N ASN A 887 -24.04 -14.90 -13.31
CA ASN A 887 -23.37 -13.69 -12.84
C ASN A 887 -24.37 -12.76 -12.11
N VAL A 888 -25.60 -12.62 -12.61
CA VAL A 888 -26.68 -11.91 -11.92
C VAL A 888 -27.04 -12.62 -10.61
N ALA A 889 -27.19 -13.95 -10.63
CA ALA A 889 -27.55 -14.73 -9.45
C ALA A 889 -26.56 -14.52 -8.28
N ARG A 890 -25.25 -14.68 -8.52
CA ARG A 890 -24.24 -14.42 -7.46
C ARG A 890 -24.24 -12.96 -6.99
N THR A 891 -24.50 -12.02 -7.91
CA THR A 891 -24.52 -10.59 -7.58
C THR A 891 -25.70 -10.22 -6.69
N ILE A 892 -26.90 -10.75 -6.95
CA ILE A 892 -28.08 -10.49 -6.11
C ILE A 892 -27.96 -11.21 -4.76
N ALA A 893 -27.50 -12.47 -4.75
CA ALA A 893 -27.25 -13.22 -3.50
C ALA A 893 -26.26 -12.48 -2.57
N ALA A 894 -25.18 -11.95 -3.12
CA ALA A 894 -24.15 -11.21 -2.38
C ALA A 894 -24.53 -9.76 -1.99
N THR A 895 -25.73 -9.26 -2.32
CA THR A 895 -26.13 -7.85 -2.03
C THR A 895 -26.01 -7.46 -0.56
N ASN A 896 -26.25 -8.41 0.35
CA ASN A 896 -26.05 -8.25 1.80
C ASN A 896 -24.65 -7.68 2.12
N GLY A 897 -23.60 -8.21 1.49
CA GLY A 897 -22.21 -7.83 1.74
C GLY A 897 -21.81 -6.45 1.18
N TYR A 898 -22.61 -5.86 0.29
CA TYR A 898 -22.40 -4.48 -0.19
C TYR A 898 -23.06 -3.43 0.71
N ALA A 899 -23.96 -3.82 1.61
CA ALA A 899 -24.71 -2.88 2.46
C ALA A 899 -23.82 -2.13 3.46
N TYR A 900 -22.75 -2.76 3.93
CA TYR A 900 -21.82 -2.21 4.92
C TYR A 900 -20.36 -2.51 4.58
N GLY A 901 -19.47 -1.69 5.11
CA GLY A 901 -18.05 -2.02 5.28
C GLY A 901 -17.63 -1.74 6.73
N GLN A 902 -16.40 -2.10 7.09
CA GLN A 902 -15.83 -1.78 8.40
C GLN A 902 -14.37 -1.33 8.31
N SER A 903 -13.93 -0.59 9.31
CA SER A 903 -12.53 -0.32 9.63
C SER A 903 -12.36 -0.43 11.16
N THR A 904 -11.14 -0.30 11.68
CA THR A 904 -10.72 -0.87 12.98
C THR A 904 -11.70 -0.73 14.15
N ASN A 905 -12.32 0.44 14.30
CA ASN A 905 -13.38 0.72 15.28
C ASN A 905 -14.61 1.40 14.65
N THR A 906 -14.90 1.24 13.35
CA THR A 906 -15.96 2.02 12.66
C THR A 906 -16.73 1.19 11.64
N VAL A 907 -18.07 1.23 11.73
CA VAL A 907 -18.98 0.71 10.70
C VAL A 907 -19.23 1.77 9.62
N TRP A 908 -19.19 1.37 8.35
CA TRP A 908 -19.50 2.21 7.19
C TRP A 908 -20.81 1.71 6.57
N VAL A 909 -21.81 2.60 6.42
CA VAL A 909 -23.12 2.28 5.84
C VAL A 909 -23.14 2.74 4.38
N ASN A 910 -23.26 1.76 3.48
CA ASN A 910 -23.06 1.95 2.04
C ASN A 910 -24.39 1.95 1.28
N LEU A 911 -25.25 0.95 1.50
CA LEU A 911 -26.56 0.84 0.85
C LEU A 911 -27.70 0.96 1.88
N TYR A 912 -28.87 1.40 1.41
CA TYR A 912 -30.03 1.67 2.24
C TYR A 912 -31.22 0.76 1.93
N GLY A 913 -31.95 0.36 2.97
CA GLY A 913 -33.06 -0.60 2.95
C GLY A 913 -33.14 -1.40 4.25
N SER A 914 -34.32 -1.87 4.64
CA SER A 914 -34.52 -2.59 5.92
C SER A 914 -33.66 -3.86 6.03
N ASN A 915 -32.81 -3.93 7.07
CA ASN A 915 -31.88 -5.03 7.31
C ASN A 915 -31.46 -5.11 8.79
N THR A 916 -30.68 -6.14 9.14
CA THR A 916 -29.88 -6.20 10.36
C THR A 916 -28.42 -6.51 10.04
N LEU A 917 -27.52 -5.80 10.73
CA LEU A 917 -26.08 -6.07 10.81
C LEU A 917 -25.75 -6.70 12.17
N ASP A 918 -24.91 -7.73 12.16
CA ASP A 918 -24.29 -8.35 13.33
C ASP A 918 -22.84 -8.67 12.97
N THR A 919 -21.89 -7.81 13.39
CA THR A 919 -20.47 -7.93 13.01
C THR A 919 -19.55 -7.71 14.20
N THR A 920 -18.30 -8.17 14.04
CA THR A 920 -17.20 -7.92 14.96
C THR A 920 -16.16 -7.04 14.25
N LEU A 921 -15.87 -5.90 14.87
CA LEU A 921 -14.83 -4.97 14.44
C LEU A 921 -13.43 -5.54 14.78
N GLU A 922 -12.38 -4.92 14.25
CA GLU A 922 -11.02 -5.49 14.34
C GLU A 922 -10.39 -5.35 15.72
N ASP A 923 -10.87 -4.38 16.50
CA ASP A 923 -10.59 -4.25 17.94
C ASP A 923 -11.25 -5.36 18.79
N GLY A 924 -12.03 -6.24 18.16
CA GLY A 924 -12.77 -7.33 18.78
C GLY A 924 -14.16 -6.94 19.29
N SER A 925 -14.57 -5.68 19.16
CA SER A 925 -15.88 -5.22 19.63
C SER A 925 -17.01 -5.67 18.70
N ARG A 926 -18.10 -6.17 19.29
CA ARG A 926 -19.31 -6.53 18.54
C ARG A 926 -20.21 -5.31 18.36
N VAL A 927 -20.76 -5.15 17.16
CA VAL A 927 -21.75 -4.13 16.83
C VAL A 927 -22.95 -4.78 16.15
N ARG A 928 -24.15 -4.51 16.67
CA ARG A 928 -25.41 -4.98 16.10
C ARG A 928 -26.29 -3.79 15.76
N LEU A 929 -26.65 -3.61 14.50
CA LEU A 929 -27.52 -2.53 14.03
C LEU A 929 -28.80 -3.11 13.42
N LYS A 930 -29.94 -2.45 13.65
CA LYS A 930 -31.14 -2.62 12.83
C LYS A 930 -31.29 -1.41 11.92
N GLN A 931 -31.47 -1.62 10.62
CA GLN A 931 -31.87 -0.58 9.68
C GLN A 931 -33.36 -0.73 9.34
N GLU A 932 -34.08 0.38 9.30
CA GLU A 932 -35.49 0.46 8.90
C GLU A 932 -35.64 1.53 7.81
N SER A 933 -35.99 1.12 6.59
CA SER A 933 -36.16 2.05 5.47
C SER A 933 -36.95 1.46 4.29
N ASN A 934 -37.81 2.29 3.69
CA ASN A 934 -38.47 2.00 2.42
C ASN A 934 -37.65 2.47 1.20
N TYR A 935 -36.34 2.67 1.35
CA TYR A 935 -35.42 2.95 0.24
C TYR A 935 -35.47 1.79 -0.79
N PRO A 936 -35.49 2.06 -2.11
CA PRO A 936 -35.27 3.34 -2.80
C PRO A 936 -36.53 4.18 -3.03
N TRP A 937 -37.68 3.82 -2.45
CA TRP A 937 -38.97 4.49 -2.66
C TRP A 937 -39.16 5.73 -1.78
N ASP A 938 -38.68 5.69 -0.54
CA ASP A 938 -38.65 6.83 0.39
C ASP A 938 -37.25 7.01 0.98
N GLY A 939 -36.87 8.26 1.25
CA GLY A 939 -35.53 8.61 1.72
C GLY A 939 -35.35 8.66 3.23
N LYS A 940 -36.31 8.19 4.03
CA LYS A 940 -36.13 8.05 5.47
C LYS A 940 -35.39 6.74 5.77
N VAL A 941 -34.27 6.83 6.48
CA VAL A 941 -33.49 5.71 6.98
C VAL A 941 -33.33 5.88 8.48
N ARG A 942 -33.77 4.90 9.26
CA ARG A 942 -33.43 4.80 10.68
C ARG A 942 -32.42 3.69 10.89
N LEU A 943 -31.38 3.97 11.66
CA LEU A 943 -30.51 2.96 12.25
C LEU A 943 -30.71 2.96 13.76
N THR A 944 -30.96 1.78 14.33
CA THR A 944 -31.06 1.57 15.78
C THR A 944 -29.89 0.69 16.22
N VAL A 945 -29.11 1.16 17.19
CA VAL A 945 -28.01 0.39 17.78
C VAL A 945 -28.60 -0.65 18.75
N MET A 946 -28.65 -1.91 18.32
CA MET A 946 -29.22 -3.01 19.09
C MET A 946 -28.25 -3.51 20.17
N GLN A 947 -26.95 -3.45 19.89
CA GLN A 947 -25.85 -3.76 20.81
C GLN A 947 -24.57 -3.07 20.31
N CYS A 948 -23.72 -2.63 21.22
CA CYS A 948 -22.36 -2.19 20.93
C CYS A 948 -21.48 -2.45 22.15
N ASP A 949 -20.38 -3.17 21.97
CA ASP A 949 -19.53 -3.65 23.07
C ASP A 949 -18.29 -2.75 23.31
N SER A 950 -18.21 -1.57 22.68
CA SER A 950 -17.08 -0.63 22.80
C SER A 950 -17.51 0.84 22.74
N ASP A 951 -17.07 1.63 23.73
CA ASP A 951 -17.24 3.09 23.77
C ASP A 951 -16.45 3.84 22.67
N SER A 952 -15.56 3.16 21.94
CA SER A 952 -14.81 3.74 20.81
C SER A 952 -15.42 3.45 19.43
N ALA A 953 -16.52 2.69 19.36
CA ALA A 953 -17.15 2.32 18.10
C ALA A 953 -17.85 3.50 17.42
N GLY A 954 -17.44 3.79 16.17
CA GLY A 954 -17.97 4.85 15.32
C GLY A 954 -18.88 4.37 14.19
N LEU A 955 -19.57 5.31 13.56
CA LEU A 955 -20.47 5.06 12.42
C LEU A 955 -20.29 6.13 11.33
N LYS A 956 -20.22 5.69 10.08
CA LYS A 956 -20.16 6.54 8.88
C LYS A 956 -21.33 6.25 7.97
N LEU A 957 -22.08 7.28 7.56
CA LEU A 957 -23.22 7.17 6.63
C LEU A 957 -22.86 7.77 5.28
N ARG A 958 -22.97 7.01 4.18
CA ARG A 958 -22.83 7.59 2.82
C ARG A 958 -23.96 8.60 2.58
N ILE A 959 -23.60 9.82 2.19
CA ILE A 959 -24.53 10.81 1.65
C ILE A 959 -24.38 10.73 0.13
N PRO A 960 -25.38 10.21 -0.61
CA PRO A 960 -25.22 9.98 -2.05
C PRO A 960 -24.90 11.27 -2.82
N GLY A 961 -24.11 11.20 -3.89
CA GLY A 961 -23.75 12.35 -4.72
C GLY A 961 -24.93 13.15 -5.30
N TRP A 962 -26.11 12.53 -5.42
CA TRP A 962 -27.35 13.17 -5.86
C TRP A 962 -28.17 13.80 -4.71
N ALA A 963 -27.84 13.52 -3.45
CA ALA A 963 -28.68 13.77 -2.26
C ALA A 963 -28.49 15.17 -1.65
N ASN A 964 -28.83 16.21 -2.38
CA ASN A 964 -28.82 17.58 -1.88
C ASN A 964 -29.73 17.75 -0.65
N SER A 965 -29.26 18.52 0.34
CA SER A 965 -30.00 18.86 1.57
C SER A 965 -30.43 17.67 2.44
N ALA A 966 -29.66 16.58 2.45
CA ALA A 966 -29.83 15.51 3.43
C ALA A 966 -29.67 16.03 4.89
N THR A 967 -30.35 15.39 5.85
CA THR A 967 -30.25 15.76 7.28
C THR A 967 -30.11 14.52 8.17
N ILE A 968 -29.34 14.65 9.24
CA ILE A 968 -29.04 13.56 10.20
C ILE A 968 -29.48 14.01 11.60
N HIS A 969 -30.18 13.13 12.31
CA HIS A 969 -30.54 13.32 13.71
C HIS A 969 -30.03 12.13 14.53
N VAL A 970 -29.61 12.38 15.76
CA VAL A 970 -29.21 11.37 16.75
C VAL A 970 -30.12 11.52 17.97
N ASP A 971 -30.80 10.45 18.35
CA ASP A 971 -31.84 10.44 19.40
C ASP A 971 -32.88 11.57 19.23
N GLY A 972 -33.24 11.86 17.97
CA GLY A 972 -34.16 12.94 17.57
C GLY A 972 -33.53 14.34 17.48
N VAL A 973 -32.32 14.55 17.97
CA VAL A 973 -31.60 15.84 17.95
C VAL A 973 -30.83 15.99 16.62
N PRO A 974 -31.01 17.07 15.85
CA PRO A 974 -30.21 17.32 14.65
C PRO A 974 -28.72 17.41 14.98
N THR A 975 -27.84 16.77 14.20
CA THR A 975 -26.39 16.74 14.49
C THR A 975 -25.67 18.08 14.27
N GLY A 976 -26.33 19.06 13.65
CA GLY A 976 -25.76 20.37 13.30
C GLY A 976 -24.72 20.35 12.18
N LYS A 977 -24.25 19.16 11.76
CA LYS A 977 -23.32 19.00 10.62
C LYS A 977 -24.06 19.03 9.29
N ALA A 978 -23.42 19.62 8.28
CA ALA A 978 -23.87 19.49 6.90
C ALA A 978 -23.62 18.05 6.40
N ALA A 979 -24.67 17.40 5.90
CA ALA A 979 -24.54 16.16 5.13
C ALA A 979 -24.12 16.53 3.70
N VAL A 980 -22.82 16.49 3.43
CA VAL A 980 -22.25 16.89 2.12
C VAL A 980 -22.52 15.79 1.08
N PRO A 981 -23.17 16.08 -0.06
CA PRO A 981 -23.39 15.09 -1.10
C PRO A 981 -22.08 14.51 -1.63
N GLY A 982 -22.04 13.19 -1.84
CA GLY A 982 -20.87 12.49 -2.35
C GLY A 982 -19.79 12.23 -1.29
N SER A 983 -20.12 12.31 0.02
CA SER A 983 -19.20 12.05 1.13
C SER A 983 -19.72 10.98 2.11
N TYR A 984 -18.89 10.57 3.08
CA TYR A 984 -19.34 9.86 4.29
C TYR A 984 -19.48 10.83 5.47
N ALA A 985 -20.69 10.98 6.00
CA ALA A 985 -20.93 11.72 7.24
C ALA A 985 -20.57 10.84 8.44
N THR A 986 -19.62 11.28 9.26
CA THR A 986 -19.24 10.58 10.50
C THR A 986 -20.15 11.03 11.65
N ILE A 987 -20.63 10.06 12.44
CA ILE A 987 -21.35 10.27 13.69
C ILE A 987 -20.32 10.41 14.82
N ASP A 988 -20.30 11.56 15.49
CA ASP A 988 -19.29 11.89 16.51
C ASP A 988 -19.59 11.24 17.87
N GLN A 989 -20.84 10.87 18.11
CA GLN A 989 -21.26 10.20 19.34
C GLN A 989 -20.91 8.71 19.25
N SER A 990 -20.15 8.21 20.22
CA SER A 990 -19.93 6.78 20.43
C SER A 990 -21.25 6.00 20.38
N LEU A 991 -21.23 4.87 19.66
CA LEU A 991 -22.39 4.00 19.57
C LEU A 991 -22.71 3.41 20.95
N ARG A 992 -23.98 3.48 21.34
CA ARG A 992 -24.51 2.95 22.61
C ARG A 992 -25.82 2.23 22.34
N GLN A 993 -26.10 1.18 23.10
CA GLN A 993 -27.36 0.43 22.96
C GLN A 993 -28.58 1.35 23.10
N GLY A 994 -29.55 1.21 22.18
CA GLY A 994 -30.78 2.01 22.14
C GLY A 994 -30.69 3.33 21.36
N MET A 995 -29.49 3.74 20.90
CA MET A 995 -29.29 4.96 20.11
C MET A 995 -30.00 4.87 18.75
N SER A 996 -30.74 5.92 18.38
CA SER A 996 -31.38 6.08 17.06
C SER A 996 -30.61 7.09 16.22
N ILE A 997 -30.32 6.74 14.97
CA ILE A 997 -29.76 7.63 13.96
C ILE A 997 -30.76 7.73 12.80
N ASP A 998 -31.39 8.88 12.66
CA ASP A 998 -32.42 9.16 11.64
C ASP A 998 -31.82 10.03 10.52
N LEU A 999 -31.46 9.39 9.40
CA LEU A 999 -31.05 10.03 8.16
C LEU A 999 -32.28 10.28 7.27
N ARG A 1000 -32.43 11.51 6.77
CA ARG A 1000 -33.48 11.90 5.83
C ARG A 1000 -32.86 12.43 4.55
N ILE A 1001 -33.12 11.74 3.45
CA ILE A 1001 -32.58 11.98 2.11
C ILE A 1001 -33.72 12.56 1.23
N PRO A 1002 -33.67 13.84 0.81
CA PRO A 1002 -34.64 14.38 -0.14
C PRO A 1002 -34.58 13.63 -1.48
N MET A 1003 -35.72 13.10 -1.94
CA MET A 1003 -35.84 12.40 -3.23
C MET A 1003 -36.78 13.15 -4.19
N PRO A 1004 -36.35 14.30 -4.74
CA PRO A 1004 -37.08 14.96 -5.82
C PRO A 1004 -37.05 14.11 -7.09
N VAL A 1005 -38.02 14.33 -7.98
CA VAL A 1005 -37.88 13.92 -9.38
C VAL A 1005 -36.97 14.93 -10.06
N MET A 1006 -36.03 14.45 -10.86
CA MET A 1006 -35.05 15.26 -11.58
C MET A 1006 -35.13 14.94 -13.07
N LEU A 1007 -35.13 15.98 -13.90
CA LEU A 1007 -34.74 15.86 -15.30
C LEU A 1007 -33.21 15.86 -15.36
N ILE A 1008 -32.65 14.94 -16.13
CA ILE A 1008 -31.21 14.76 -16.33
C ILE A 1008 -30.90 15.04 -17.80
N GLU A 1009 -29.99 15.97 -18.05
CA GLU A 1009 -29.37 16.21 -19.35
C GLU A 1009 -28.05 15.42 -19.48
N THR A 1010 -27.56 15.21 -20.70
CA THR A 1010 -26.23 14.64 -20.96
C THR A 1010 -25.23 15.71 -21.41
N HIS A 1011 -23.94 15.47 -21.18
CA HIS A 1011 -22.86 16.26 -21.76
C HIS A 1011 -23.04 16.46 -23.30
N PRO A 1012 -22.95 17.68 -23.86
CA PRO A 1012 -23.35 17.97 -25.24
C PRO A 1012 -22.61 17.23 -26.38
N MET A 1013 -21.52 16.52 -26.07
CA MET A 1013 -20.82 15.65 -27.03
C MET A 1013 -21.47 14.27 -27.20
N VAL A 1014 -22.47 13.90 -26.38
CA VAL A 1014 -23.27 12.68 -26.59
C VAL A 1014 -24.40 13.01 -27.57
N GLU A 1015 -24.05 12.94 -28.85
CA GLU A 1015 -24.87 13.35 -29.98
C GLU A 1015 -26.27 12.71 -29.97
N GLU A 1016 -26.36 11.43 -29.56
CA GLU A 1016 -27.59 10.64 -29.53
C GLU A 1016 -28.61 11.04 -28.44
N THR A 1017 -28.24 11.97 -27.53
CA THR A 1017 -29.11 12.50 -26.47
C THR A 1017 -29.21 14.02 -26.47
N ARG A 1018 -28.72 14.69 -27.51
CA ARG A 1018 -28.81 16.16 -27.61
C ARG A 1018 -30.28 16.61 -27.62
N ASN A 1019 -30.58 17.64 -26.83
CA ASN A 1019 -31.94 18.14 -26.56
C ASN A 1019 -32.92 17.06 -26.05
N HIS A 1020 -32.41 15.98 -25.44
CA HIS A 1020 -33.22 15.00 -24.71
C HIS A 1020 -32.95 15.09 -23.21
N VAL A 1021 -33.97 14.75 -22.42
CA VAL A 1021 -33.87 14.55 -20.98
C VAL A 1021 -34.26 13.11 -20.62
N ALA A 1022 -33.68 12.61 -19.54
CA ALA A 1022 -34.09 11.40 -18.86
C ALA A 1022 -34.61 11.72 -17.46
N VAL A 1023 -35.44 10.85 -16.89
CA VAL A 1023 -36.05 11.06 -15.58
C VAL A 1023 -35.35 10.20 -14.53
N LYS A 1024 -34.95 10.80 -13.40
CA LYS A 1024 -34.35 10.11 -12.24
C LYS A 1024 -35.05 10.52 -10.95
N ARG A 1025 -35.20 9.59 -9.99
CA ARG A 1025 -35.59 9.90 -8.60
C ARG A 1025 -34.81 9.00 -7.65
N GLY A 1026 -34.04 9.62 -6.75
CA GLY A 1026 -33.09 8.89 -5.92
C GLY A 1026 -32.05 8.12 -6.77
N PRO A 1027 -31.76 6.84 -6.45
CA PRO A 1027 -30.87 6.03 -7.27
C PRO A 1027 -31.53 5.53 -8.58
N MET A 1028 -32.87 5.56 -8.66
CA MET A 1028 -33.64 4.98 -9.77
C MET A 1028 -33.68 5.90 -11.00
N VAL A 1029 -33.22 5.38 -12.14
CA VAL A 1029 -33.52 5.89 -13.47
C VAL A 1029 -34.88 5.35 -13.90
N TYR A 1030 -35.65 6.15 -14.63
CA TYR A 1030 -36.99 5.79 -15.09
C TYR A 1030 -37.04 5.72 -16.62
N CYS A 1031 -37.99 4.93 -17.12
CA CYS A 1031 -38.34 4.85 -18.53
C CYS A 1031 -39.86 4.96 -18.72
N LEU A 1032 -40.26 5.31 -19.95
CA LEU A 1032 -41.64 5.22 -20.40
C LEU A 1032 -41.78 3.97 -21.27
N GLU A 1033 -42.74 3.09 -20.97
CA GLU A 1033 -43.13 1.99 -21.86
C GLU A 1033 -44.43 2.35 -22.61
N SER A 1034 -44.64 1.80 -23.81
CA SER A 1034 -45.84 2.12 -24.62
C SER A 1034 -47.16 1.65 -23.98
N SER A 1035 -47.10 0.77 -22.99
CA SER A 1035 -48.25 0.37 -22.16
C SER A 1035 -48.69 1.45 -21.16
N ASP A 1036 -47.87 2.47 -20.92
CA ASP A 1036 -48.16 3.59 -20.00
C ASP A 1036 -48.65 4.86 -20.72
N LEU A 1037 -49.02 4.73 -21.99
CA LEU A 1037 -49.52 5.79 -22.86
C LEU A 1037 -50.95 5.51 -23.34
N PRO A 1038 -51.74 6.54 -23.71
CA PRO A 1038 -53.06 6.35 -24.30
C PRO A 1038 -52.99 5.53 -25.59
N HIS A 1039 -53.90 4.56 -25.74
CA HIS A 1039 -53.94 3.63 -26.88
C HIS A 1039 -53.89 4.36 -28.23
N GLY A 1040 -52.92 4.02 -29.07
CA GLY A 1040 -52.70 4.62 -30.39
C GLY A 1040 -51.71 5.79 -30.42
N THR A 1041 -51.16 6.20 -29.27
CA THR A 1041 -50.07 7.20 -29.20
C THR A 1041 -48.74 6.55 -29.54
N SER A 1042 -47.95 7.12 -30.45
CA SER A 1042 -46.59 6.62 -30.74
C SER A 1042 -45.57 7.16 -29.74
N MET A 1043 -44.60 6.33 -29.33
CA MET A 1043 -43.45 6.78 -28.52
C MET A 1043 -42.63 7.88 -29.24
N ALA A 1044 -42.64 7.89 -30.59
CA ALA A 1044 -41.95 8.89 -31.39
C ALA A 1044 -42.59 10.30 -31.32
N ASP A 1045 -43.85 10.40 -30.89
CA ASP A 1045 -44.57 11.68 -30.78
C ASP A 1045 -44.34 12.37 -29.43
N ILE A 1046 -43.90 11.64 -28.41
CA ILE A 1046 -43.81 12.11 -27.02
C ILE A 1046 -42.62 13.05 -26.79
N ARG A 1047 -42.87 14.17 -26.13
CA ARG A 1047 -41.89 15.19 -25.72
C ARG A 1047 -42.10 15.54 -24.24
N VAL A 1048 -41.02 15.92 -23.56
CA VAL A 1048 -41.06 16.33 -22.15
C VAL A 1048 -41.12 17.86 -22.05
N PRO A 1049 -42.17 18.46 -21.45
CA PRO A 1049 -42.20 19.88 -21.13
C PRO A 1049 -41.06 20.27 -20.18
N ALA A 1050 -40.42 21.41 -20.41
CA ALA A 1050 -39.35 21.91 -19.54
C ALA A 1050 -39.82 22.24 -18.10
N ASP A 1051 -41.12 22.46 -17.91
CA ASP A 1051 -41.81 22.75 -16.65
C ASP A 1051 -42.61 21.54 -16.11
N VAL A 1052 -42.36 20.33 -16.62
CA VAL A 1052 -43.15 19.14 -16.27
C VAL A 1052 -43.17 18.83 -14.76
N VAL A 1053 -44.38 18.63 -14.22
CA VAL A 1053 -44.58 18.21 -12.83
C VAL A 1053 -44.92 16.71 -12.79
N LEU A 1054 -43.89 15.88 -12.64
CA LEU A 1054 -44.04 14.44 -12.42
C LEU A 1054 -44.19 14.15 -10.92
N ARG A 1055 -45.24 13.42 -10.54
CA ARG A 1055 -45.60 13.13 -9.15
C ARG A 1055 -45.28 11.68 -8.79
N PRO A 1056 -44.46 11.40 -7.76
CA PRO A 1056 -44.20 10.03 -7.33
C PRO A 1056 -45.41 9.44 -6.61
N ARG A 1057 -45.84 8.25 -7.02
CA ARG A 1057 -46.85 7.42 -6.35
C ARG A 1057 -46.30 6.02 -6.16
N PHE A 1058 -46.43 5.45 -4.96
CA PHE A 1058 -46.15 4.02 -4.75
C PHE A 1058 -47.35 3.19 -5.19
N ASP A 1059 -47.10 2.13 -5.93
CA ASP A 1059 -48.08 1.19 -6.45
C ASP A 1059 -47.64 -0.22 -6.04
N ALA A 1060 -48.43 -0.87 -5.17
CA ALA A 1060 -48.08 -2.15 -4.58
C ALA A 1060 -48.35 -3.34 -5.53
N ASP A 1061 -49.35 -3.20 -6.39
CA ASP A 1061 -49.85 -4.27 -7.26
C ASP A 1061 -49.12 -4.26 -8.62
N LEU A 1062 -48.71 -3.09 -9.11
CA LEU A 1062 -47.91 -2.95 -10.32
C LEU A 1062 -46.46 -3.41 -10.10
N LEU A 1063 -45.94 -4.25 -11.01
CA LEU A 1063 -44.52 -4.62 -11.12
C LEU A 1063 -43.88 -5.10 -9.78
N GLN A 1064 -44.67 -5.80 -8.95
CA GLN A 1064 -44.30 -6.30 -7.62
C GLN A 1064 -43.99 -5.21 -6.58
N GLY A 1065 -44.52 -4.00 -6.72
CA GLY A 1065 -44.35 -2.93 -5.72
C GLY A 1065 -43.28 -1.92 -6.13
N VAL A 1066 -43.68 -0.89 -6.88
CA VAL A 1066 -42.79 0.15 -7.42
C VAL A 1066 -43.28 1.55 -7.09
N THR A 1067 -42.36 2.53 -7.03
CA THR A 1067 -42.75 3.92 -7.25
C THR A 1067 -42.87 4.17 -8.75
N VAL A 1068 -44.01 4.68 -9.19
CA VAL A 1068 -44.19 5.27 -10.53
C VAL A 1068 -44.15 6.79 -10.45
N LEU A 1069 -43.87 7.46 -11.57
CA LEU A 1069 -43.94 8.92 -11.68
C LEU A 1069 -45.02 9.30 -12.68
N GLU A 1070 -46.11 9.89 -12.20
CA GLU A 1070 -47.31 10.21 -12.99
C GLU A 1070 -47.33 11.69 -13.37
N GLY A 1071 -47.69 12.00 -14.61
CA GLY A 1071 -47.82 13.39 -15.05
C GLY A 1071 -48.36 13.53 -16.47
N ASN A 1072 -48.20 14.75 -17.00
CA ASN A 1072 -48.67 15.12 -18.33
C ASN A 1072 -47.46 15.44 -19.22
N LEU A 1073 -47.36 14.78 -20.36
CA LEU A 1073 -46.35 15.00 -21.39
C LEU A 1073 -46.96 15.69 -22.61
N SER A 1074 -46.10 16.23 -23.47
CA SER A 1074 -46.49 16.75 -24.77
C SER A 1074 -46.49 15.62 -25.80
N SER A 1075 -47.50 15.57 -26.65
CA SER A 1075 -47.51 14.76 -27.87
C SER A 1075 -47.54 15.66 -29.08
N ARG A 1076 -46.61 15.45 -30.02
CA ARG A 1076 -46.49 16.24 -31.25
C ARG A 1076 -46.36 15.28 -32.45
N PRO A 1077 -47.48 14.85 -33.05
CA PRO A 1077 -47.51 13.75 -34.01
C PRO A 1077 -46.49 13.87 -35.14
N GLU A 1078 -45.51 12.98 -35.22
CA GLU A 1078 -44.52 12.99 -36.30
C GLU A 1078 -45.16 12.63 -37.65
N GLY A 1079 -46.30 11.91 -37.64
CA GLY A 1079 -47.12 11.64 -38.83
C GLY A 1079 -46.38 10.78 -39.86
N ASP A 1080 -46.96 10.63 -41.07
CA ASP A 1080 -46.39 9.68 -42.04
C ASP A 1080 -45.02 10.13 -42.59
N TRP A 1081 -44.12 9.16 -42.68
CA TRP A 1081 -42.77 9.24 -43.24
C TRP A 1081 -42.55 8.17 -44.34
N LYS A 1082 -43.57 7.37 -44.68
CA LYS A 1082 -43.48 6.31 -45.68
C LYS A 1082 -42.97 6.84 -47.02
N GLY A 1083 -41.90 6.21 -47.53
CA GLY A 1083 -41.24 6.62 -48.77
C GLY A 1083 -40.50 7.97 -48.72
N THR A 1084 -40.41 8.61 -47.56
CA THR A 1084 -39.90 9.99 -47.41
C THR A 1084 -38.75 10.02 -46.41
N LEU A 1085 -37.51 10.21 -46.87
CA LEU A 1085 -36.34 10.32 -45.99
C LEU A 1085 -36.16 11.75 -45.42
N TYR A 1086 -36.48 12.77 -46.21
CA TYR A 1086 -36.37 14.18 -45.84
C TYR A 1086 -37.63 14.93 -46.27
N ARG A 1087 -38.08 15.87 -45.43
CA ARG A 1087 -39.21 16.78 -45.72
C ARG A 1087 -38.97 18.13 -45.06
N GLN A 1088 -39.57 19.19 -45.58
CA GLN A 1088 -39.51 20.51 -44.96
C GLN A 1088 -40.13 20.47 -43.55
N TYR A 1089 -39.51 21.17 -42.59
CA TYR A 1089 -40.11 21.33 -41.26
C TYR A 1089 -41.43 22.09 -41.35
N SER A 1090 -42.47 21.54 -40.74
CA SER A 1090 -43.77 22.16 -40.58
C SER A 1090 -44.15 22.11 -39.10
N PRO A 1091 -44.50 23.24 -38.45
CA PRO A 1091 -44.95 23.24 -37.07
C PRO A 1091 -46.29 22.50 -36.97
N LYS A 1092 -46.44 21.68 -35.93
CA LYS A 1092 -47.64 20.87 -35.70
C LYS A 1092 -48.26 21.19 -34.35
N PRO A 1093 -49.59 21.01 -34.18
CA PRO A 1093 -50.22 21.10 -32.87
C PRO A 1093 -49.54 20.17 -31.87
N VAL A 1094 -49.27 20.70 -30.68
CA VAL A 1094 -48.87 19.91 -29.51
C VAL A 1094 -50.13 19.69 -28.69
N THR A 1095 -50.41 18.43 -28.35
CA THR A 1095 -51.46 18.06 -27.39
C THR A 1095 -50.85 17.60 -26.08
N THR A 1096 -51.63 17.62 -25.01
CA THR A 1096 -51.25 17.05 -23.72
C THR A 1096 -51.71 15.60 -23.65
N VAL A 1097 -50.83 14.69 -23.22
CA VAL A 1097 -51.17 13.28 -22.95
C VAL A 1097 -50.75 12.90 -21.53
N PRO A 1098 -51.57 12.16 -20.78
CA PRO A 1098 -51.13 11.57 -19.51
C PRO A 1098 -50.09 10.48 -19.79
N ALA A 1099 -49.10 10.35 -18.91
CA ALA A 1099 -48.09 9.32 -18.97
C ALA A 1099 -47.61 8.90 -17.57
N THR A 1100 -47.24 7.63 -17.44
CA THR A 1100 -46.71 7.05 -16.21
C THR A 1100 -45.31 6.49 -16.48
N PHE A 1101 -44.29 7.00 -15.79
CA PHE A 1101 -42.95 6.45 -15.86
C PHE A 1101 -42.75 5.33 -14.84
N VAL A 1102 -42.12 4.24 -15.28
CA VAL A 1102 -41.74 3.09 -14.44
C VAL A 1102 -40.22 3.03 -14.22
N PRO A 1103 -39.71 2.44 -13.12
CA PRO A 1103 -38.28 2.28 -12.91
C PRO A 1103 -37.62 1.43 -14.01
N TYR A 1104 -36.44 1.82 -14.49
CA TYR A 1104 -35.77 1.21 -15.64
C TYR A 1104 -35.58 -0.30 -15.50
N TYR A 1105 -35.19 -0.81 -14.32
CA TYR A 1105 -34.98 -2.25 -14.14
C TYR A 1105 -36.26 -3.09 -14.38
N ALA A 1106 -37.44 -2.49 -14.15
CA ALA A 1106 -38.73 -3.17 -14.20
C ALA A 1106 -39.34 -3.25 -15.61
N TRP A 1107 -38.75 -2.60 -16.62
CA TRP A 1107 -39.20 -2.66 -18.02
C TRP A 1107 -39.25 -4.10 -18.56
N ALA A 1108 -40.03 -4.33 -19.62
CA ALA A 1108 -40.20 -5.62 -20.29
C ALA A 1108 -40.63 -6.79 -19.36
N ASN A 1109 -41.44 -6.49 -18.34
CA ASN A 1109 -42.12 -7.48 -17.48
C ASN A 1109 -43.66 -7.45 -17.66
N ARG A 1110 -44.13 -6.89 -18.79
CA ARG A 1110 -45.54 -6.69 -19.16
C ARG A 1110 -45.73 -7.08 -20.64
N GLN A 1111 -46.82 -6.66 -21.27
CA GLN A 1111 -47.00 -6.78 -22.72
C GLN A 1111 -45.79 -6.19 -23.47
N ARG A 1112 -45.32 -6.90 -24.52
CA ARG A 1112 -44.26 -6.39 -25.41
C ARG A 1112 -44.70 -5.07 -26.04
N GLY A 1113 -43.80 -4.08 -26.00
CA GLY A 1113 -44.03 -2.73 -26.50
C GLY A 1113 -42.74 -1.93 -26.63
N GLU A 1114 -42.88 -0.65 -26.97
CA GLU A 1114 -41.75 0.28 -27.08
C GLU A 1114 -41.33 0.79 -25.70
N MET A 1115 -40.05 1.14 -25.54
CA MET A 1115 -39.52 1.72 -24.30
C MET A 1115 -38.50 2.82 -24.60
N THR A 1116 -38.47 3.90 -23.82
CA THR A 1116 -37.32 4.80 -23.82
C THR A 1116 -37.01 5.44 -22.47
N VAL A 1117 -35.71 5.59 -22.18
CA VAL A 1117 -35.17 6.39 -21.05
C VAL A 1117 -35.02 7.86 -21.42
N TRP A 1118 -34.61 8.14 -22.67
CA TRP A 1118 -34.34 9.49 -23.17
C TRP A 1118 -35.49 9.98 -24.06
N LEU A 1119 -36.12 11.09 -23.68
CA LEU A 1119 -37.19 11.73 -24.47
C LEU A 1119 -36.76 13.14 -24.89
N PRO A 1120 -37.10 13.61 -26.10
CA PRO A 1120 -36.75 14.97 -26.50
C PRO A 1120 -37.53 15.99 -25.67
N LEU A 1121 -36.89 17.10 -25.32
CA LEU A 1121 -37.56 18.25 -24.70
C LEU A 1121 -38.54 18.90 -25.69
N ASN A 1122 -39.60 19.53 -25.18
CA ASN A 1122 -40.61 20.26 -25.98
C ASN A 1122 -40.34 21.77 -26.00
#